data_AF-A0A2V6FSK1-F1
#
_entry.id   AF-A0A2V6FSK1-F1
#
_cell.length_a   1.000
_cell.length_b   1.000
_cell.length_c   1.000
_cell.angle_alpha   90.00
_cell.angle_beta   90.00
_cell.angle_gamma   90.00
#
_symmetry.space_group_name_H-M   'P 1'
#
loop_
_entity.id
_entity.type
_entity.pdbx_description
1 polymer ?
#
loop_
_entity_poly.entity_id
_entity_poly.type
_entity_poly.pdbx_seq_one_letter_code
_entity_poly.pdbx_strand_id
1 'polypeptide(L)'
;MEQSGFSSNGAIRFSPETGNGFLSVSAPKILMALLLVIFGWQRMALGQPDDFNDGNDTEWVRFGLDSAGLPPANYSFPDDGFGGKAYRIATPAPPVTNAGPARAFSYRTNLYDNFYVAVDVLTWDNTLNQAFGFLVRASNIVLGQTTGYILNYDPNQQAGGRGQFQINRVTAEAPEDPESGSTTANISLDPNHRYRFVMIGAASTLTGQIYDFSDLSTPLVTISADDTFYPSGVLGLFNFSRVGAADYTNPNTGKADVTFDNFYASTAAPGSVAFPGTPHPIPDMPQVVNRMPAPRVNFYPYTNGIGFTATTLTTNAINTSAIKLYLNGADVSSGLLTSGTASNVDVVFNGLAPNLAYDARIVLADFSGRTSTNEFTFDTFEEGYFDSPGVKIIEAEDYNYDGGQYQDDPPPSGLNSAGQQVNGNGVGPGYYDLNGISGIDYFDYSTSFGSGATAEYRTTDFVGTQAGSTEIANAGVINDTIRGKYALLDLPEYEVRGTEGGEWLNYTRVFSNASYHVYLREACRAAQAVYLDRVTNDPTQTNQTTEGLGAFNVPSSAMLIDYRYVPLTDTNGNAVLLNLSGTNTLRLTFGGQQTNATKNTMALNYLLFAPVTAPQVALESSSDLAAVFSTDNAAAVDTANKTISVPPNGNVRFYRIRASAPPALTITNVRIVGANLVMSYQ
;
A
#
# COMPACT_ATOMS: atom_id res chain seq x y z
N MET A 1 32.54 -57.65 1.30
CA MET A 1 31.94 -58.99 1.49
C MET A 1 30.48 -58.86 1.13
N GLU A 2 30.21 -58.96 -0.17
CA GLU A 2 29.57 -60.11 -0.85
C GLU A 2 28.04 -59.92 -0.86
N GLN A 3 27.46 -59.37 -1.93
CA GLN A 3 27.09 -59.99 -3.23
C GLN A 3 25.77 -60.76 -3.21
N SER A 4 24.87 -60.34 -4.12
CA SER A 4 23.93 -61.15 -4.93
C SER A 4 22.79 -61.88 -4.17
N GLY A 5 21.62 -62.17 -4.73
CA GLY A 5 21.13 -62.15 -6.09
C GLY A 5 19.70 -62.73 -6.15
N PHE A 6 19.18 -62.76 -7.36
CA PHE A 6 17.80 -62.94 -7.83
C PHE A 6 17.06 -64.29 -7.59
N SER A 7 15.73 -64.19 -7.81
CA SER A 7 14.76 -65.20 -8.30
C SER A 7 14.04 -66.05 -7.24
N SER A 8 12.77 -66.44 -7.38
CA SER A 8 12.09 -66.93 -8.58
C SER A 8 10.55 -66.96 -8.45
N ASN A 9 9.91 -67.04 -9.62
CA ASN A 9 8.47 -67.20 -9.88
C ASN A 9 7.84 -68.46 -9.25
N GLY A 10 6.55 -68.37 -8.92
CA GLY A 10 5.69 -69.53 -8.70
C GLY A 10 4.21 -69.17 -8.62
N ALA A 11 3.55 -69.00 -9.76
CA ALA A 11 2.09 -69.00 -9.85
C ALA A 11 1.57 -70.43 -9.66
N ILE A 12 0.44 -70.64 -8.95
CA ILE A 12 -0.55 -71.72 -9.23
C ILE A 12 -1.88 -71.44 -8.48
N ARG A 13 -2.90 -71.20 -9.33
CA ARG A 13 -4.30 -71.67 -9.38
C ARG A 13 -5.25 -71.57 -8.17
N PHE A 14 -6.37 -70.91 -8.47
CA PHE A 14 -7.67 -70.96 -7.80
C PHE A 14 -8.35 -72.34 -7.92
N SER A 15 -9.11 -72.70 -6.88
CA SER A 15 -10.21 -73.67 -6.94
C SER A 15 -11.41 -73.09 -6.16
N PRO A 16 -12.66 -73.17 -6.66
CA PRO A 16 -13.82 -72.63 -5.97
C PRO A 16 -14.54 -73.73 -5.17
N GLU A 17 -14.86 -73.46 -3.91
CA GLU A 17 -15.87 -74.24 -3.19
C GLU A 17 -16.95 -73.34 -2.60
N THR A 18 -18.17 -73.71 -2.97
CA THR A 18 -19.47 -73.18 -2.57
C THR A 18 -19.79 -73.48 -1.11
N GLY A 19 -20.35 -72.51 -0.39
CA GLY A 19 -20.96 -72.75 0.92
C GLY A 19 -21.72 -71.54 1.45
N ASN A 20 -23.04 -71.55 1.31
CA ASN A 20 -23.96 -70.61 1.96
C ASN A 20 -23.88 -70.75 3.49
N GLY A 21 -23.40 -69.71 4.17
CA GLY A 21 -23.47 -69.57 5.62
C GLY A 21 -24.10 -68.24 5.99
N PHE A 22 -25.37 -68.27 6.43
CA PHE A 22 -26.04 -67.14 7.07
C PHE A 22 -25.29 -66.74 8.34
N LEU A 23 -24.73 -65.53 8.38
CA LEU A 23 -24.24 -64.91 9.62
C LEU A 23 -25.28 -63.91 10.12
N SER A 24 -25.92 -64.30 11.23
CA SER A 24 -26.68 -63.44 12.12
C SER A 24 -25.76 -62.33 12.67
N VAL A 25 -26.05 -61.07 12.34
CA VAL A 25 -25.44 -59.91 13.00
C VAL A 25 -26.34 -59.52 14.16
N SER A 26 -25.82 -59.60 15.39
CA SER A 26 -26.53 -59.18 16.59
C SER A 26 -26.75 -57.65 16.59
N ALA A 27 -27.96 -57.26 17.01
CA ALA A 27 -28.46 -55.88 17.08
C ALA A 27 -27.53 -54.83 17.75
N PRO A 28 -26.59 -55.13 18.68
CA PRO A 28 -25.75 -54.10 19.28
C PRO A 28 -24.70 -53.51 18.33
N LYS A 29 -24.28 -54.26 17.29
CA LYS A 29 -23.23 -53.81 16.34
C LYS A 29 -23.77 -52.90 15.24
N ILE A 30 -25.06 -53.03 14.91
CA ILE A 30 -25.73 -52.14 13.95
C ILE A 30 -26.01 -50.78 14.60
N LEU A 31 -26.31 -50.74 15.91
CA LEU A 31 -26.54 -49.48 16.62
C LEU A 31 -25.26 -48.65 16.79
N MET A 32 -24.10 -49.30 16.98
CA MET A 32 -22.81 -48.62 17.12
C MET A 32 -22.26 -48.13 15.75
N ALA A 33 -22.53 -48.86 14.67
CA ALA A 33 -22.24 -48.40 13.31
C ALA A 33 -23.22 -47.30 12.84
N LEU A 34 -24.49 -47.33 13.25
CA LEU A 34 -25.42 -46.22 13.00
C LEU A 34 -25.06 -44.98 13.84
N LEU A 35 -24.63 -45.13 15.11
CA LEU A 35 -24.21 -43.98 15.92
C LEU A 35 -22.92 -43.33 15.40
N LEU A 36 -21.97 -44.10 14.84
CA LEU A 36 -20.76 -43.54 14.22
C LEU A 36 -21.02 -42.87 12.86
N VAL A 37 -22.07 -43.27 12.14
CA VAL A 37 -22.50 -42.59 10.91
C VAL A 37 -23.38 -41.35 11.21
N ILE A 38 -24.11 -41.35 12.34
CA ILE A 38 -24.94 -40.20 12.77
C ILE A 38 -24.11 -39.12 13.49
N PHE A 39 -22.98 -39.46 14.12
CA PHE A 39 -22.04 -38.48 14.70
C PHE A 39 -20.92 -38.01 13.75
N GLY A 40 -20.87 -38.52 12.52
CA GLY A 40 -19.89 -38.12 11.50
C GLY A 40 -20.42 -37.13 10.44
N TRP A 41 -21.72 -36.84 10.43
CA TRP A 41 -22.31 -35.81 9.57
C TRP A 41 -22.29 -34.47 10.28
N GLN A 42 -21.10 -33.92 10.52
CA GLN A 42 -21.01 -32.46 10.48
C GLN A 42 -21.42 -32.09 9.05
N ARG A 43 -22.54 -31.38 8.91
CA ARG A 43 -22.90 -30.77 7.63
C ARG A 43 -21.75 -29.81 7.32
N MET A 44 -20.78 -30.25 6.52
CA MET A 44 -19.83 -29.34 5.93
C MET A 44 -20.68 -28.37 5.13
N ALA A 45 -20.71 -27.11 5.56
CA ALA A 45 -21.39 -26.07 4.81
C ALA A 45 -20.71 -26.01 3.44
N LEU A 46 -21.47 -26.30 2.38
CA LEU A 46 -21.01 -26.05 1.02
C LEU A 46 -20.81 -24.54 0.86
N GLY A 47 -19.83 -24.16 0.03
CA GLY A 47 -19.58 -22.74 -0.23
C GLY A 47 -20.84 -22.03 -0.76
N GLN A 48 -21.05 -20.80 -0.33
CA GLN A 48 -22.18 -19.96 -0.68
C GLN A 48 -21.69 -18.72 -1.44
N PRO A 49 -21.50 -18.84 -2.76
CA PRO A 49 -21.34 -17.67 -3.60
C PRO A 49 -22.68 -16.95 -3.79
N ASP A 50 -22.60 -15.65 -3.99
CA ASP A 50 -23.64 -14.83 -4.61
C ASP A 50 -22.98 -13.64 -5.32
N ASP A 51 -23.08 -13.59 -6.63
CA ASP A 51 -22.54 -12.48 -7.44
C ASP A 51 -23.59 -11.39 -7.67
N PHE A 52 -24.83 -11.57 -7.17
CA PHE A 52 -25.96 -10.65 -7.27
C PHE A 52 -26.36 -10.25 -8.71
N ASN A 53 -25.73 -10.83 -9.73
CA ASN A 53 -25.87 -10.45 -11.14
C ASN A 53 -27.27 -10.73 -11.70
N ASP A 54 -28.01 -11.63 -11.06
CA ASP A 54 -29.40 -11.93 -11.37
C ASP A 54 -30.38 -10.85 -10.83
N GLY A 55 -29.87 -9.83 -10.15
CA GLY A 55 -30.62 -8.69 -9.65
C GLY A 55 -31.55 -9.03 -8.49
N ASN A 56 -31.24 -10.08 -7.72
CA ASN A 56 -31.97 -10.42 -6.51
C ASN A 56 -31.04 -10.95 -5.40
N ASP A 57 -31.59 -11.17 -4.22
CA ASP A 57 -30.93 -11.74 -3.05
C ASP A 57 -31.69 -13.00 -2.59
N THR A 58 -32.07 -13.86 -3.54
CA THR A 58 -32.74 -15.12 -3.23
C THR A 58 -31.89 -15.96 -2.28
N GLU A 59 -32.54 -16.62 -1.31
CA GLU A 59 -31.93 -17.37 -0.20
C GLU A 59 -31.19 -16.52 0.86
N TRP A 60 -31.18 -15.19 0.73
CA TRP A 60 -30.78 -14.31 1.83
C TRP A 60 -31.96 -14.05 2.76
N VAL A 61 -31.67 -14.03 4.05
CA VAL A 61 -32.59 -13.56 5.07
C VAL A 61 -32.25 -12.12 5.39
N ARG A 62 -33.23 -11.23 5.19
CA ARG A 62 -33.14 -9.81 5.58
C ARG A 62 -33.58 -9.65 7.02
N PHE A 63 -32.89 -8.80 7.75
CA PHE A 63 -33.28 -8.38 9.09
C PHE A 63 -32.99 -6.90 9.26
N GLY A 64 -33.93 -6.16 9.84
CA GLY A 64 -33.77 -4.75 10.15
C GLY A 64 -34.87 -4.28 11.09
N LEU A 65 -35.06 -2.97 11.15
CA LEU A 65 -36.06 -2.35 12.01
C LEU A 65 -37.51 -2.72 11.65
N ASP A 66 -37.75 -3.25 10.46
CA ASP A 66 -39.04 -3.77 10.01
C ASP A 66 -39.53 -4.97 10.83
N SER A 67 -38.64 -5.71 11.49
CA SER A 67 -39.06 -6.73 12.46
C SER A 67 -39.81 -6.14 13.67
N ALA A 68 -39.70 -4.83 13.90
CA ALA A 68 -40.49 -4.08 14.89
C ALA A 68 -41.61 -3.23 14.25
N GLY A 69 -41.93 -3.44 12.96
CA GLY A 69 -42.96 -2.68 12.25
C GLY A 69 -42.54 -1.26 11.84
N LEU A 70 -41.24 -0.96 11.87
CA LEU A 70 -40.67 0.31 11.39
C LEU A 70 -40.31 0.22 9.90
N PRO A 71 -39.99 1.36 9.22
CA PRO A 71 -39.58 1.32 7.82
C PRO A 71 -38.40 0.36 7.59
N PRO A 72 -38.49 -0.54 6.59
CA PRO A 72 -37.41 -1.48 6.26
C PRO A 72 -36.22 -0.76 5.64
N ALA A 73 -35.07 -1.44 5.65
CA ALA A 73 -33.98 -1.09 4.74
C ALA A 73 -34.41 -1.30 3.29
N ASN A 74 -33.87 -0.48 2.40
CA ASN A 74 -34.06 -0.60 0.97
C ASN A 74 -32.92 -1.44 0.38
N TYR A 75 -33.29 -2.56 -0.23
CA TYR A 75 -32.39 -3.47 -0.92
C TYR A 75 -32.60 -3.30 -2.41
N SER A 76 -31.53 -2.95 -3.12
CA SER A 76 -31.58 -2.66 -4.56
C SER A 76 -30.36 -3.22 -5.27
N PHE A 77 -30.49 -3.38 -6.59
CA PHE A 77 -29.48 -4.01 -7.42
C PHE A 77 -28.96 -3.04 -8.49
N PRO A 78 -28.11 -2.06 -8.14
CA PRO A 78 -27.52 -1.14 -9.10
C PRO A 78 -26.57 -1.88 -10.05
N ASP A 79 -26.19 -1.24 -11.17
CA ASP A 79 -25.17 -1.77 -12.06
C ASP A 79 -23.82 -1.87 -11.34
N ASP A 80 -23.14 -3.00 -11.51
CA ASP A 80 -21.81 -3.25 -10.96
C ASP A 80 -20.69 -2.57 -11.77
N GLY A 81 -20.98 -1.96 -12.92
CA GLY A 81 -20.00 -1.39 -13.85
C GLY A 81 -19.22 -2.40 -14.71
N PHE A 82 -19.47 -3.71 -14.58
CA PHE A 82 -18.91 -4.79 -15.38
C PHE A 82 -19.97 -5.54 -16.22
N GLY A 83 -21.20 -5.01 -16.27
CA GLY A 83 -22.30 -5.55 -17.06
C GLY A 83 -23.24 -6.46 -16.27
N GLY A 84 -23.01 -6.56 -14.96
CA GLY A 84 -23.81 -7.27 -13.98
C GLY A 84 -24.54 -6.33 -13.02
N LYS A 85 -24.83 -6.83 -11.82
CA LYS A 85 -25.58 -6.13 -10.77
C LYS A 85 -24.87 -6.31 -9.44
N ALA A 86 -24.90 -5.27 -8.62
CA ALA A 86 -24.35 -5.29 -7.26
C ALA A 86 -25.48 -5.30 -6.22
N TYR A 87 -25.18 -5.52 -4.95
CA TYR A 87 -26.13 -5.55 -3.85
C TYR A 87 -26.00 -4.34 -2.93
N ARG A 88 -26.95 -3.41 -3.03
CA ARG A 88 -26.98 -2.20 -2.20
C ARG A 88 -27.94 -2.35 -1.03
N ILE A 89 -27.43 -2.11 0.17
CA ILE A 89 -28.20 -1.99 1.41
C ILE A 89 -28.23 -0.52 1.80
N ALA A 90 -29.40 0.12 1.68
CA ALA A 90 -29.62 1.50 2.07
C ALA A 90 -30.62 1.56 3.22
N THR A 91 -30.15 1.94 4.41
CA THR A 91 -30.94 1.92 5.64
C THR A 91 -31.30 3.34 6.05
N PRO A 92 -32.58 3.75 5.95
CA PRO A 92 -33.00 5.10 6.29
C PRO A 92 -32.95 5.33 7.81
N ALA A 93 -32.89 6.60 8.18
CA ALA A 93 -33.06 7.01 9.57
C ALA A 93 -34.43 6.56 10.11
N PRO A 94 -34.50 5.91 11.29
CA PRO A 94 -35.78 5.55 11.89
C PRO A 94 -36.66 6.77 12.17
N PRO A 95 -37.99 6.60 12.18
CA PRO A 95 -38.92 7.70 12.44
C PRO A 95 -38.99 8.09 13.94
N VAL A 96 -38.45 7.25 14.83
CA VAL A 96 -38.49 7.45 16.29
C VAL A 96 -37.16 7.08 16.92
N THR A 97 -36.69 7.86 17.90
CA THR A 97 -35.40 7.65 18.57
C THR A 97 -35.31 6.31 19.31
N ASN A 98 -36.42 5.82 19.86
CA ASN A 98 -36.44 4.55 20.60
C ASN A 98 -36.19 3.30 19.74
N ALA A 99 -36.19 3.44 18.41
CA ALA A 99 -35.77 2.36 17.50
C ALA A 99 -34.27 2.04 17.59
N GLY A 100 -33.50 2.95 18.20
CA GLY A 100 -32.05 2.93 18.13
C GLY A 100 -31.54 3.45 16.78
N PRO A 101 -30.27 3.16 16.44
CA PRO A 101 -29.70 3.56 15.15
C PRO A 101 -30.30 2.77 13.98
N ALA A 102 -30.24 3.38 12.80
CA ALA A 102 -30.48 2.69 11.52
C ALA A 102 -29.50 1.52 11.36
N ARG A 103 -30.03 0.31 11.16
CA ARG A 103 -29.22 -0.90 10.94
C ARG A 103 -29.96 -1.93 10.10
N ALA A 104 -29.21 -2.67 9.29
CA ALA A 104 -29.74 -3.78 8.53
C ALA A 104 -28.69 -4.89 8.39
N PHE A 105 -29.16 -6.12 8.45
CA PHE A 105 -28.40 -7.33 8.24
C PHE A 105 -29.01 -8.10 7.07
N SER A 106 -28.16 -8.76 6.30
CA SER A 106 -28.57 -9.77 5.33
C SER A 106 -27.64 -10.95 5.48
N TYR A 107 -28.17 -12.15 5.68
CA TYR A 107 -27.34 -13.33 5.96
C TYR A 107 -27.85 -14.59 5.27
N ARG A 108 -26.93 -15.54 5.09
CA ARG A 108 -27.23 -16.89 4.61
C ARG A 108 -27.44 -17.81 5.81
N THR A 109 -28.35 -18.78 5.71
CA THR A 109 -28.76 -19.62 6.87
C THR A 109 -27.78 -20.73 7.24
N ASN A 110 -26.70 -20.93 6.48
CA ASN A 110 -25.71 -21.97 6.80
C ASN A 110 -24.90 -21.54 8.03
N LEU A 111 -24.58 -22.53 8.86
CA LEU A 111 -23.77 -22.33 10.05
C LEU A 111 -22.32 -22.74 9.76
N TYR A 112 -21.39 -21.91 10.22
CA TYR A 112 -19.97 -22.12 10.09
C TYR A 112 -19.32 -22.04 11.46
N ASP A 113 -18.41 -22.97 11.74
CA ASP A 113 -17.42 -22.86 12.80
C ASP A 113 -16.16 -22.18 12.25
N ASN A 114 -15.38 -22.89 11.45
CA ASN A 114 -14.33 -22.33 10.62
C ASN A 114 -14.95 -21.77 9.34
N PHE A 115 -14.41 -20.65 8.87
CA PHE A 115 -14.91 -20.02 7.67
C PHE A 115 -13.85 -19.20 6.94
N TYR A 116 -14.12 -18.99 5.66
CA TYR A 116 -13.61 -17.90 4.85
C TYR A 116 -14.82 -17.18 4.26
N VAL A 117 -14.90 -15.87 4.44
CA VAL A 117 -15.90 -15.03 3.80
C VAL A 117 -15.23 -13.85 3.11
N ALA A 118 -15.70 -13.51 1.92
CA ALA A 118 -15.20 -12.40 1.13
C ALA A 118 -16.35 -11.66 0.42
N VAL A 119 -16.17 -10.37 0.18
CA VAL A 119 -17.11 -9.52 -0.56
C VAL A 119 -16.35 -8.34 -1.15
N ASP A 120 -16.80 -7.85 -2.29
CA ASP A 120 -16.32 -6.61 -2.85
C ASP A 120 -17.17 -5.45 -2.29
N VAL A 121 -16.52 -4.35 -1.95
CA VAL A 121 -17.15 -3.11 -1.52
C VAL A 121 -16.95 -2.08 -2.63
N LEU A 122 -18.06 -1.59 -3.18
CA LEU A 122 -18.06 -0.78 -4.41
C LEU A 122 -18.27 0.70 -4.14
N THR A 123 -19.26 1.05 -3.31
CA THR A 123 -19.62 2.45 -3.05
C THR A 123 -20.11 2.63 -1.63
N TRP A 124 -19.71 3.74 -1.01
CA TRP A 124 -20.24 4.23 0.26
C TRP A 124 -20.04 5.74 0.32
N ASP A 125 -20.49 6.36 1.42
CA ASP A 125 -20.37 7.80 1.64
C ASP A 125 -19.48 8.08 2.86
N ASN A 126 -18.32 8.72 2.62
CA ASN A 126 -17.37 9.14 3.68
C ASN A 126 -17.93 10.25 4.58
N THR A 127 -19.02 10.92 4.20
CA THR A 127 -19.66 11.95 5.02
C THR A 127 -20.60 11.36 6.07
N LEU A 128 -21.02 10.10 5.90
CA LEU A 128 -21.86 9.41 6.87
C LEU A 128 -21.01 8.82 8.01
N ASN A 129 -21.47 8.98 9.24
CA ASN A 129 -20.93 8.22 10.36
C ASN A 129 -21.62 6.85 10.39
N GLN A 130 -21.04 5.89 9.67
CA GLN A 130 -21.57 4.55 9.47
C GLN A 130 -20.49 3.48 9.69
N ALA A 131 -20.94 2.23 9.81
CA ALA A 131 -20.13 1.01 9.80
C ALA A 131 -20.77 0.03 8.81
N PHE A 132 -19.95 -0.72 8.09
CA PHE A 132 -20.42 -1.81 7.22
C PHE A 132 -19.35 -2.88 7.05
N GLY A 133 -19.78 -4.08 6.67
CA GLY A 133 -18.88 -5.22 6.45
C GLY A 133 -19.58 -6.53 6.72
N PHE A 134 -18.91 -7.45 7.43
CA PHE A 134 -19.44 -8.77 7.74
C PHE A 134 -20.08 -8.85 9.12
N LEU A 135 -21.17 -9.60 9.20
CA LEU A 135 -21.67 -10.20 10.43
C LEU A 135 -21.32 -11.69 10.39
N VAL A 136 -20.50 -12.17 11.33
CA VAL A 136 -19.97 -13.54 11.30
C VAL A 136 -20.23 -14.30 12.60
N ARG A 137 -20.34 -15.63 12.48
CA ARG A 137 -20.74 -16.54 13.56
C ARG A 137 -21.96 -16.03 14.33
N ALA A 138 -22.87 -15.38 13.63
CA ALA A 138 -23.99 -14.74 14.26
C ALA A 138 -25.08 -15.73 14.64
N SER A 139 -25.76 -15.45 15.74
CA SER A 139 -26.88 -16.20 16.27
C SER A 139 -27.84 -15.26 17.00
N ASN A 140 -29.02 -15.76 17.39
CA ASN A 140 -30.04 -14.96 18.07
C ASN A 140 -30.39 -13.65 17.33
N ILE A 141 -30.41 -13.67 15.99
CA ILE A 141 -30.60 -12.47 15.15
C ILE A 141 -32.03 -11.95 15.32
N VAL A 142 -32.20 -11.10 16.33
CA VAL A 142 -33.43 -10.48 16.81
C VAL A 142 -33.03 -9.14 17.45
N LEU A 143 -33.92 -8.15 17.40
CA LEU A 143 -33.63 -6.81 17.92
C LEU A 143 -33.26 -6.89 19.41
N GLY A 144 -32.15 -6.26 19.76
CA GLY A 144 -31.56 -6.25 21.10
C GLY A 144 -31.03 -7.60 21.59
N GLN A 145 -30.90 -8.62 20.73
CA GLN A 145 -30.45 -9.97 21.12
C GLN A 145 -29.41 -10.58 20.19
N THR A 146 -29.17 -9.99 19.01
CA THR A 146 -28.16 -10.47 18.06
C THR A 146 -26.79 -10.60 18.72
N THR A 147 -26.17 -11.77 18.56
CA THR A 147 -24.86 -12.12 19.10
C THR A 147 -23.95 -12.66 17.99
N GLY A 148 -22.64 -12.43 18.06
CA GLY A 148 -21.67 -12.90 17.07
C GLY A 148 -20.41 -12.03 17.04
N TYR A 149 -19.79 -11.90 15.88
CA TYR A 149 -18.74 -10.91 15.63
C TYR A 149 -19.06 -10.08 14.40
N ILE A 150 -18.47 -8.90 14.31
CA ILE A 150 -18.45 -8.11 13.09
C ILE A 150 -17.01 -7.83 12.68
N LEU A 151 -16.78 -7.81 11.36
CA LEU A 151 -15.63 -7.16 10.75
C LEU A 151 -16.17 -5.96 9.99
N ASN A 152 -15.76 -4.77 10.40
CA ASN A 152 -16.35 -3.54 9.89
C ASN A 152 -15.31 -2.51 9.47
N TYR A 153 -15.65 -1.79 8.41
CA TYR A 153 -15.01 -0.55 8.05
C TYR A 153 -15.92 0.62 8.41
N ASP A 154 -15.34 1.57 9.14
CA ASP A 154 -15.99 2.79 9.58
C ASP A 154 -15.35 3.93 8.79
N PRO A 155 -15.96 4.46 7.71
CA PRO A 155 -15.34 5.52 6.89
C PRO A 155 -15.11 6.85 7.62
N ASN A 156 -15.76 7.06 8.76
CA ASN A 156 -15.70 8.30 9.53
C ASN A 156 -15.57 8.01 11.04
N GLN A 157 -14.49 7.33 11.41
CA GLN A 157 -14.11 7.10 12.81
C GLN A 157 -13.65 8.39 13.49
N GLN A 158 -12.94 9.22 12.74
CA GLN A 158 -12.46 10.53 13.18
C GLN A 158 -12.76 11.57 12.11
N ALA A 159 -12.75 12.84 12.52
CA ALA A 159 -13.07 13.96 11.64
C ALA A 159 -12.19 13.98 10.38
N GLY A 160 -12.79 14.33 9.23
CA GLY A 160 -12.08 14.42 7.96
C GLY A 160 -12.16 13.16 7.08
N GLY A 161 -13.08 12.23 7.36
CA GLY A 161 -13.18 10.96 6.61
C GLY A 161 -12.06 9.98 6.97
N ARG A 162 -11.62 10.03 8.22
CA ARG A 162 -10.57 9.15 8.74
C ARG A 162 -11.21 7.84 9.16
N GLY A 163 -10.87 6.78 8.43
CA GLY A 163 -11.51 5.50 8.59
C GLY A 163 -10.84 4.62 9.65
N GLN A 164 -11.55 3.57 10.04
CA GLN A 164 -11.00 2.50 10.87
C GLN A 164 -11.58 1.15 10.47
N PHE A 165 -10.73 0.12 10.41
CA PHE A 165 -11.10 -1.26 10.19
C PHE A 165 -11.03 -2.02 11.51
N GLN A 166 -12.06 -2.78 11.88
CA GLN A 166 -12.23 -3.31 13.23
C GLN A 166 -12.77 -4.73 13.22
N ILE A 167 -12.38 -5.53 14.22
CA ILE A 167 -13.08 -6.76 14.64
C ILE A 167 -13.69 -6.51 16.02
N ASN A 168 -15.01 -6.63 16.12
CA ASN A 168 -15.73 -6.47 17.39
C ASN A 168 -16.53 -7.74 17.71
N ARG A 169 -16.59 -8.10 19.00
CA ARG A 169 -17.60 -9.03 19.51
C ARG A 169 -18.93 -8.28 19.62
N VAL A 170 -20.03 -8.94 19.31
CA VAL A 170 -21.38 -8.37 19.46
C VAL A 170 -22.15 -9.20 20.47
N THR A 171 -22.63 -8.55 21.52
CA THR A 171 -23.50 -9.14 22.54
C THR A 171 -24.78 -8.32 22.64
N ALA A 172 -25.94 -8.92 22.32
CA ALA A 172 -27.22 -8.23 22.36
C ALA A 172 -27.24 -6.90 21.54
N GLU A 173 -26.70 -6.95 20.32
CA GLU A 173 -26.48 -5.80 19.42
C GLU A 173 -25.51 -4.71 19.93
N ALA A 174 -24.84 -4.91 21.07
CA ALA A 174 -23.81 -4.00 21.56
C ALA A 174 -22.40 -4.50 21.18
N PRO A 175 -21.52 -3.63 20.64
CA PRO A 175 -20.12 -3.99 20.37
C PRO A 175 -19.31 -4.05 21.67
N GLU A 176 -18.43 -5.04 21.75
CA GLU A 176 -17.45 -5.27 22.80
C GLU A 176 -16.10 -5.63 22.15
N ASP A 177 -14.99 -5.35 22.86
CA ASP A 177 -13.67 -5.82 22.42
C ASP A 177 -13.62 -7.36 22.45
N PRO A 178 -12.93 -7.99 21.48
CA PRO A 178 -12.53 -9.40 21.57
C PRO A 178 -11.76 -9.72 22.86
N GLU A 179 -11.67 -11.01 23.25
CA GLU A 179 -10.86 -11.44 24.41
C GLU A 179 -9.38 -11.05 24.30
N SER A 180 -8.82 -10.99 23.09
CA SER A 180 -7.48 -10.48 22.82
C SER A 180 -7.32 -8.96 23.00
N GLY A 181 -8.40 -8.23 23.29
CA GLY A 181 -8.45 -6.78 23.38
C GLY A 181 -8.83 -6.11 22.05
N SER A 182 -8.82 -4.77 22.06
CA SER A 182 -9.22 -3.96 20.91
C SER A 182 -8.45 -4.33 19.65
N THR A 183 -9.18 -4.66 18.58
CA THR A 183 -8.61 -5.13 17.32
C THR A 183 -9.01 -4.16 16.22
N THR A 184 -8.18 -3.16 15.99
CA THR A 184 -8.47 -2.05 15.06
C THR A 184 -7.25 -1.67 14.23
N ALA A 185 -7.47 -1.12 13.05
CA ALA A 185 -6.46 -0.47 12.24
C ALA A 185 -7.00 0.84 11.68
N ASN A 186 -6.25 1.93 11.84
CA ASN A 186 -6.59 3.20 11.21
C ASN A 186 -6.24 3.13 9.72
N ILE A 187 -7.26 3.24 8.87
CA ILE A 187 -7.11 3.14 7.43
C ILE A 187 -8.18 3.98 6.76
N SER A 188 -7.83 4.74 5.74
CA SER A 188 -8.76 5.57 4.96
C SER A 188 -8.82 5.07 3.52
N LEU A 189 -9.96 4.50 3.15
CA LEU A 189 -10.24 4.01 1.80
C LEU A 189 -10.86 5.11 0.92
N ASP A 190 -10.54 5.09 -0.37
CA ASP A 190 -11.12 6.00 -1.36
C ASP A 190 -12.48 5.46 -1.84
N PRO A 191 -13.60 6.18 -1.65
CA PRO A 191 -14.93 5.73 -2.08
C PRO A 191 -15.09 5.61 -3.61
N ASN A 192 -14.12 6.06 -4.40
CA ASN A 192 -14.08 5.86 -5.86
C ASN A 192 -13.33 4.59 -6.27
N HIS A 193 -12.68 3.91 -5.32
CA HIS A 193 -12.02 2.63 -5.54
C HIS A 193 -12.91 1.47 -5.11
N ARG A 194 -12.60 0.29 -5.63
CA ARG A 194 -13.21 -0.97 -5.18
C ARG A 194 -12.22 -1.69 -4.28
N TYR A 195 -12.75 -2.35 -3.26
CA TYR A 195 -11.95 -3.12 -2.32
C TYR A 195 -12.54 -4.50 -2.13
N ARG A 196 -11.70 -5.49 -1.88
CA ARG A 196 -12.13 -6.82 -1.48
C ARG A 196 -11.88 -7.00 0.00
N PHE A 197 -12.96 -7.17 0.77
CA PHE A 197 -12.89 -7.47 2.19
C PHE A 197 -12.89 -8.98 2.36
N VAL A 198 -12.02 -9.47 3.26
CA VAL A 198 -11.91 -10.89 3.57
C VAL A 198 -11.90 -11.07 5.09
N MET A 199 -12.60 -12.08 5.57
CA MET A 199 -12.50 -12.55 6.94
C MET A 199 -12.30 -14.06 6.99
N ILE A 200 -11.36 -14.50 7.82
CA ILE A 200 -11.05 -15.90 8.07
C ILE A 200 -11.32 -16.19 9.55
N GLY A 201 -12.14 -17.19 9.83
CA GLY A 201 -12.33 -17.73 11.17
C GLY A 201 -11.69 -19.12 11.26
N ALA A 202 -10.70 -19.29 12.13
CA ALA A 202 -10.03 -20.55 12.40
C ALA A 202 -10.00 -20.80 13.91
N ALA A 203 -10.86 -21.70 14.39
CA ALA A 203 -11.12 -21.90 15.82
C ALA A 203 -11.45 -20.55 16.51
N SER A 204 -10.67 -20.10 17.49
CA SER A 204 -10.87 -18.80 18.16
C SER A 204 -10.33 -17.61 17.39
N THR A 205 -9.45 -17.84 16.39
CA THR A 205 -8.77 -16.76 15.69
C THR A 205 -9.64 -16.22 14.56
N LEU A 206 -9.80 -14.90 14.55
CA LEU A 206 -10.51 -14.14 13.54
C LEU A 206 -9.51 -13.20 12.85
N THR A 207 -9.30 -13.37 11.54
CA THR A 207 -8.38 -12.53 10.75
C THR A 207 -9.16 -11.76 9.71
N GLY A 208 -9.08 -10.43 9.75
CA GLY A 208 -9.70 -9.52 8.79
C GLY A 208 -8.67 -8.91 7.86
N GLN A 209 -9.00 -8.79 6.57
CA GLN A 209 -8.10 -8.22 5.56
C GLN A 209 -8.86 -7.34 4.56
N ILE A 210 -8.19 -6.30 4.08
CA ILE A 210 -8.67 -5.46 2.97
C ILE A 210 -7.65 -5.53 1.85
N TYR A 211 -8.11 -5.77 0.63
CA TYR A 211 -7.31 -5.70 -0.59
C TYR A 211 -7.84 -4.56 -1.45
N ASP A 212 -6.96 -3.80 -2.09
CA ASP A 212 -7.37 -3.01 -3.24
C ASP A 212 -7.78 -3.97 -4.36
N PHE A 213 -8.88 -3.70 -5.08
CA PHE A 213 -9.32 -4.59 -6.15
C PHE A 213 -8.31 -4.68 -7.30
N SER A 214 -7.48 -3.64 -7.46
CA SER A 214 -6.33 -3.65 -8.35
C SER A 214 -5.10 -4.35 -7.76
N ASP A 215 -5.13 -4.82 -6.51
CA ASP A 215 -4.06 -5.69 -5.99
C ASP A 215 -4.56 -6.74 -5.00
N LEU A 216 -5.00 -7.87 -5.55
CA LEU A 216 -5.42 -9.03 -4.76
C LEU A 216 -4.27 -9.93 -4.31
N SER A 217 -3.02 -9.58 -4.62
CA SER A 217 -1.86 -10.41 -4.26
C SER A 217 -1.33 -10.13 -2.85
N THR A 218 -1.65 -8.97 -2.27
CA THR A 218 -1.22 -8.53 -0.94
C THR A 218 -2.29 -7.60 -0.34
N PRO A 219 -2.69 -7.77 0.92
CA PRO A 219 -3.67 -6.88 1.54
C PRO A 219 -3.07 -5.52 1.88
N LEU A 220 -3.88 -4.47 1.82
CA LEU A 220 -3.57 -3.13 2.37
C LEU A 220 -3.43 -3.17 3.89
N VAL A 221 -4.25 -3.99 4.56
CA VAL A 221 -4.19 -4.17 6.01
C VAL A 221 -4.63 -5.56 6.40
N THR A 222 -4.01 -6.11 7.44
CA THR A 222 -4.44 -7.34 8.12
C THR A 222 -4.54 -7.06 9.61
N ILE A 223 -5.68 -7.42 10.21
CA ILE A 223 -5.91 -7.38 11.67
C ILE A 223 -6.33 -8.77 12.15
N SER A 224 -5.98 -9.13 13.38
CA SER A 224 -6.33 -10.42 13.96
C SER A 224 -6.77 -10.28 15.40
N ALA A 225 -7.82 -11.01 15.77
CA ALA A 225 -8.34 -11.14 17.12
C ALA A 225 -8.37 -12.62 17.52
N ASP A 226 -8.26 -12.90 18.82
CA ASP A 226 -8.58 -14.20 19.41
C ASP A 226 -9.76 -14.03 20.36
N ASP A 227 -10.83 -14.80 20.13
CA ASP A 227 -12.02 -14.81 20.98
C ASP A 227 -12.77 -16.16 20.89
N THR A 228 -13.18 -16.69 22.04
CA THR A 228 -13.81 -18.01 22.17
C THR A 228 -15.33 -17.99 22.37
N PHE A 229 -15.95 -16.81 22.53
CA PHE A 229 -17.37 -16.68 22.93
C PHE A 229 -18.36 -17.32 21.95
N TYR A 230 -18.18 -17.06 20.65
CA TYR A 230 -19.10 -17.54 19.63
C TYR A 230 -18.34 -18.46 18.66
N PRO A 231 -18.35 -19.79 18.91
CA PRO A 231 -17.56 -20.73 18.12
C PRO A 231 -18.16 -21.00 16.73
N SER A 232 -19.45 -20.69 16.54
CA SER A 232 -20.14 -20.94 15.27
C SER A 232 -21.39 -20.08 15.10
N GLY A 233 -21.80 -19.85 13.85
CA GLY A 233 -23.07 -19.20 13.53
C GLY A 233 -23.18 -18.88 12.04
N VAL A 234 -24.13 -18.03 11.66
CA VAL A 234 -24.30 -17.61 10.26
C VAL A 234 -23.28 -16.55 9.84
N LEU A 235 -23.12 -16.40 8.53
CA LEU A 235 -22.33 -15.35 7.90
C LEU A 235 -23.24 -14.45 7.06
N GLY A 236 -22.95 -13.16 7.04
CA GLY A 236 -23.73 -12.18 6.31
C GLY A 236 -23.05 -10.83 6.17
N LEU A 237 -23.78 -9.90 5.59
CA LEU A 237 -23.41 -8.52 5.35
C LEU A 237 -24.26 -7.59 6.21
N PHE A 238 -23.70 -6.43 6.54
CA PHE A 238 -24.45 -5.42 7.28
C PHE A 238 -24.08 -3.99 6.91
N ASN A 239 -24.99 -3.09 7.25
CA ASN A 239 -24.69 -1.68 7.43
C ASN A 239 -25.34 -1.15 8.72
N PHE A 240 -24.77 -0.08 9.27
CA PHE A 240 -25.16 0.46 10.57
C PHE A 240 -24.80 1.95 10.65
N SER A 241 -25.73 2.79 11.10
CA SER A 241 -25.45 4.19 11.41
C SER A 241 -24.88 4.30 12.82
N ARG A 242 -23.74 4.97 12.94
CA ARG A 242 -22.99 5.13 14.20
C ARG A 242 -23.26 6.46 14.89
N VAL A 243 -24.22 7.23 14.42
CA VAL A 243 -24.57 8.52 15.03
C VAL A 243 -25.08 8.32 16.46
N GLY A 244 -25.04 9.36 17.29
CA GLY A 244 -25.62 9.31 18.63
C GLY A 244 -27.15 9.36 18.60
N ALA A 245 -27.77 9.09 19.75
CA ALA A 245 -29.24 9.05 19.89
C ALA A 245 -29.95 10.36 19.47
N ALA A 246 -29.26 11.50 19.56
CA ALA A 246 -29.78 12.79 19.11
C ALA A 246 -30.04 12.84 17.59
N ASP A 247 -29.30 12.04 16.80
CA ASP A 247 -29.30 12.07 15.35
C ASP A 247 -29.94 10.82 14.72
N TYR A 248 -30.41 9.84 15.52
CA TYR A 248 -31.05 8.64 14.97
C TYR A 248 -32.18 8.94 13.99
N THR A 249 -32.98 9.98 14.25
CA THR A 249 -34.12 10.36 13.40
C THR A 249 -33.75 11.37 12.31
N ASN A 250 -32.48 11.78 12.22
CA ASN A 250 -32.03 12.75 11.24
C ASN A 250 -31.90 12.08 9.87
N PRO A 251 -32.72 12.45 8.87
CA PRO A 251 -32.72 11.78 7.56
C PRO A 251 -31.43 12.00 6.76
N ASN A 252 -30.59 12.96 7.14
CA ASN A 252 -29.34 13.26 6.45
C ASN A 252 -28.16 12.48 7.05
N THR A 253 -28.08 12.39 8.38
CA THR A 253 -26.91 11.82 9.08
C THR A 253 -27.20 10.46 9.73
N GLY A 254 -28.43 10.21 10.18
CA GLY A 254 -28.83 8.99 10.89
C GLY A 254 -29.11 7.78 10.00
N LYS A 255 -28.51 7.73 8.81
CA LYS A 255 -28.68 6.67 7.79
C LYS A 255 -27.36 5.93 7.55
N ALA A 256 -27.46 4.79 6.87
CA ALA A 256 -26.31 4.03 6.37
C ALA A 256 -26.57 3.56 4.92
N ASP A 257 -25.52 3.48 4.11
CA ASP A 257 -25.61 3.20 2.69
C ASP A 257 -24.29 2.64 2.16
N VAL A 258 -24.35 1.42 1.63
CA VAL A 258 -23.21 0.68 1.10
C VAL A 258 -23.67 -0.25 -0.02
N THR A 259 -22.82 -0.40 -1.03
CA THR A 259 -23.01 -1.36 -2.12
C THR A 259 -21.90 -2.41 -2.06
N PHE A 260 -22.32 -3.67 -2.02
CA PHE A 260 -21.50 -4.86 -2.03
C PHE A 260 -21.61 -5.60 -3.35
N ASP A 261 -20.66 -6.48 -3.65
CA ASP A 261 -20.73 -7.39 -4.79
C ASP A 261 -19.92 -8.67 -4.54
N ASN A 262 -20.13 -9.72 -5.34
CA ASN A 262 -19.34 -10.95 -5.36
C ASN A 262 -19.09 -11.55 -3.96
N PHE A 263 -20.16 -11.76 -3.20
CA PHE A 263 -20.12 -12.43 -1.90
C PHE A 263 -19.70 -13.89 -2.08
N TYR A 264 -18.80 -14.35 -1.21
CA TYR A 264 -18.38 -15.74 -1.18
C TYR A 264 -18.13 -16.18 0.26
N ALA A 265 -18.82 -17.22 0.71
CA ALA A 265 -18.55 -17.88 1.98
C ALA A 265 -18.20 -19.36 1.80
N SER A 266 -17.33 -19.91 2.64
CA SER A 266 -16.97 -21.33 2.65
C SER A 266 -16.34 -21.72 3.99
N THR A 267 -16.11 -23.00 4.24
CA THR A 267 -15.53 -23.49 5.51
C THR A 267 -14.02 -23.28 5.63
N ALA A 268 -13.34 -22.88 4.55
CA ALA A 268 -11.89 -22.65 4.53
C ALA A 268 -11.51 -21.75 3.35
N ALA A 269 -10.38 -21.06 3.45
CA ALA A 269 -9.87 -20.23 2.35
C ALA A 269 -9.69 -21.06 1.06
N PRO A 270 -10.03 -20.52 -0.12
CA PRO A 270 -9.82 -21.23 -1.38
C PRO A 270 -8.32 -21.53 -1.59
N GLY A 271 -7.98 -22.79 -1.85
CA GLY A 271 -6.60 -23.22 -2.08
C GLY A 271 -6.01 -22.85 -3.46
N SER A 272 -6.73 -22.06 -4.26
CA SER A 272 -6.32 -21.66 -5.62
C SER A 272 -5.27 -20.56 -5.63
N VAL A 273 -5.17 -19.77 -4.55
CA VAL A 273 -4.18 -18.70 -4.38
C VAL A 273 -3.52 -18.89 -3.02
N ALA A 274 -2.18 -18.80 -2.98
CA ALA A 274 -1.43 -18.88 -1.73
C ALA A 274 -1.57 -17.56 -0.95
N PHE A 275 -1.58 -17.68 0.38
CA PHE A 275 -1.45 -16.54 1.28
C PHE A 275 -0.13 -15.78 0.99
N PRO A 276 -0.10 -14.43 1.00
CA PRO A 276 -1.16 -13.51 1.45
C PRO A 276 -2.17 -13.09 0.37
N GLY A 277 -2.18 -13.70 -0.81
CA GLY A 277 -3.13 -13.34 -1.86
C GLY A 277 -4.54 -13.88 -1.62
N THR A 278 -5.50 -13.31 -2.35
CA THR A 278 -6.89 -13.79 -2.37
C THR A 278 -7.37 -14.02 -3.81
N PRO A 279 -8.21 -15.03 -4.10
CA PRO A 279 -8.72 -15.25 -5.45
C PRO A 279 -9.55 -14.08 -5.96
N HIS A 280 -9.48 -13.85 -7.28
CA HIS A 280 -10.34 -12.91 -7.96
C HIS A 280 -11.83 -13.26 -7.75
N PRO A 281 -12.69 -12.28 -7.40
CA PRO A 281 -14.11 -12.52 -7.11
C PRO A 281 -14.88 -13.07 -8.30
N ILE A 282 -14.65 -12.46 -9.47
CA ILE A 282 -15.34 -12.81 -10.69
C ILE A 282 -14.69 -14.09 -11.25
N PRO A 283 -15.46 -15.18 -11.43
CA PRO A 283 -14.92 -16.44 -11.94
C PRO A 283 -14.18 -16.27 -13.26
N ASP A 284 -13.15 -17.11 -13.45
CA ASP A 284 -12.30 -17.17 -14.65
C ASP A 284 -11.50 -15.91 -15.02
N MET A 285 -11.62 -14.82 -14.27
CA MET A 285 -10.84 -13.63 -14.54
C MET A 285 -9.35 -13.94 -14.45
N PRO A 286 -8.54 -13.46 -15.41
CA PRO A 286 -7.10 -13.57 -15.26
C PRO A 286 -6.66 -12.79 -14.02
N GLN A 287 -5.66 -13.29 -13.30
CA GLN A 287 -5.18 -12.73 -12.04
C GLN A 287 -3.66 -12.83 -11.97
N VAL A 288 -3.04 -11.81 -11.39
CA VAL A 288 -1.64 -11.82 -10.98
C VAL A 288 -1.52 -12.50 -9.61
N VAL A 289 -0.70 -13.55 -9.51
CA VAL A 289 -0.37 -14.22 -8.25
C VAL A 289 1.16 -14.39 -8.14
N ASN A 290 1.64 -14.69 -6.93
CA ASN A 290 3.08 -14.92 -6.65
C ASN A 290 3.99 -13.78 -7.14
N ARG A 291 3.52 -12.53 -7.03
CA ARG A 291 4.25 -11.37 -7.54
C ARG A 291 5.43 -11.03 -6.64
N MET A 292 6.57 -10.75 -7.27
CA MET A 292 7.67 -10.00 -6.70
C MET A 292 8.07 -8.85 -7.65
N PRO A 293 8.40 -7.67 -7.14
CA PRO A 293 8.42 -7.30 -5.72
C PRO A 293 7.04 -7.21 -5.07
N ALA A 294 7.03 -7.31 -3.74
CA ALA A 294 5.89 -6.93 -2.92
C ALA A 294 5.62 -5.41 -3.08
N PRO A 295 4.37 -4.95 -2.89
CA PRO A 295 4.07 -3.52 -3.02
C PRO A 295 4.82 -2.72 -1.97
N ARG A 296 5.26 -1.51 -2.35
CA ARG A 296 5.94 -0.48 -1.54
C ARG A 296 7.26 -0.91 -0.90
N VAL A 297 7.85 -2.02 -1.34
CA VAL A 297 9.16 -2.44 -0.85
C VAL A 297 10.20 -1.36 -1.16
N ASN A 298 11.02 -1.05 -0.16
CA ASN A 298 12.14 -0.12 -0.26
C ASN A 298 13.42 -0.89 -0.58
N PHE A 299 14.32 -0.29 -1.37
CA PHE A 299 15.62 -0.84 -1.73
C PHE A 299 15.61 -2.21 -2.42
N TYR A 300 14.65 -2.45 -3.32
CA TYR A 300 14.57 -3.73 -4.02
C TYR A 300 15.73 -3.91 -5.01
N PRO A 301 16.50 -5.01 -4.97
CA PRO A 301 17.60 -5.20 -5.89
C PRO A 301 17.11 -5.24 -7.35
N TYR A 302 17.50 -4.27 -8.17
CA TYR A 302 17.06 -4.18 -9.57
C TYR A 302 17.38 -5.44 -10.38
N THR A 303 18.45 -6.15 -10.03
CA THR A 303 18.87 -7.41 -10.66
C THR A 303 17.89 -8.56 -10.45
N ASN A 304 16.99 -8.48 -9.46
CA ASN A 304 15.96 -9.49 -9.24
C ASN A 304 14.81 -9.39 -10.24
N GLY A 305 14.68 -8.27 -10.96
CA GLY A 305 13.63 -8.07 -11.95
C GLY A 305 12.21 -8.01 -11.35
N ILE A 306 11.19 -8.22 -12.17
CA ILE A 306 9.81 -8.44 -11.74
C ILE A 306 9.44 -9.86 -12.14
N GLY A 307 8.84 -10.61 -11.22
CA GLY A 307 8.33 -11.96 -11.47
C GLY A 307 6.89 -12.08 -10.99
N PHE A 308 6.04 -12.77 -11.75
CA PHE A 308 4.69 -13.12 -11.33
C PHE A 308 4.13 -14.29 -12.14
N THR A 309 3.09 -14.94 -11.63
CA THR A 309 2.30 -15.90 -12.41
C THR A 309 0.99 -15.24 -12.83
N ALA A 310 0.72 -15.20 -14.14
CA ALA A 310 -0.58 -14.87 -14.70
C ALA A 310 -1.44 -16.14 -14.77
N THR A 311 -2.58 -16.14 -14.10
CA THR A 311 -3.44 -17.33 -13.98
C THR A 311 -4.91 -17.00 -14.15
N THR A 312 -5.70 -17.87 -14.76
CA THR A 312 -7.17 -17.75 -14.76
C THR A 312 -7.82 -18.51 -13.60
N LEU A 313 -7.01 -19.22 -12.80
CA LEU A 313 -7.43 -20.18 -11.77
C LEU A 313 -8.37 -21.29 -12.28
N THR A 314 -8.56 -21.39 -13.60
CA THR A 314 -9.39 -22.39 -14.28
C THR A 314 -8.65 -22.97 -15.48
N THR A 315 -9.38 -23.54 -16.44
CA THR A 315 -8.79 -24.11 -17.67
C THR A 315 -8.64 -23.09 -18.79
N ASN A 316 -9.14 -21.87 -18.61
CA ASN A 316 -9.05 -20.81 -19.61
C ASN A 316 -7.60 -20.37 -19.82
N ALA A 317 -7.23 -20.16 -21.08
CA ALA A 317 -5.87 -19.80 -21.45
C ALA A 317 -5.66 -18.27 -21.37
N ILE A 318 -4.53 -17.88 -20.78
CA ILE A 318 -4.01 -16.51 -20.80
C ILE A 318 -3.58 -16.18 -22.24
N ASN A 319 -3.99 -15.01 -22.73
CA ASN A 319 -3.48 -14.48 -23.98
C ASN A 319 -2.12 -13.82 -23.71
N THR A 320 -1.04 -14.61 -23.85
CA THR A 320 0.33 -14.14 -23.55
C THR A 320 0.76 -12.93 -24.36
N SER A 321 0.21 -12.75 -25.57
CA SER A 321 0.49 -11.58 -26.41
C SER A 321 -0.21 -10.30 -25.92
N ALA A 322 -1.19 -10.43 -25.02
CA ALA A 322 -1.93 -9.33 -24.42
C ALA A 322 -1.46 -9.02 -22.99
N ILE A 323 -0.49 -9.77 -22.43
CA ILE A 323 0.13 -9.42 -21.15
C ILE A 323 0.88 -8.11 -21.34
N LYS A 324 0.53 -7.10 -20.53
CA LYS A 324 1.21 -5.81 -20.51
C LYS A 324 1.87 -5.53 -19.18
N LEU A 325 3.06 -4.95 -19.23
CA LEU A 325 3.75 -4.36 -18.09
C LEU A 325 4.07 -2.91 -18.43
N TYR A 326 3.62 -1.99 -17.58
CA TYR A 326 3.96 -0.58 -17.62
C TYR A 326 4.80 -0.23 -16.41
N LEU A 327 5.90 0.48 -16.63
CA LEU A 327 6.75 1.04 -15.58
C LEU A 327 6.83 2.55 -15.77
N ASN A 328 6.41 3.33 -14.78
CA ASN A 328 6.34 4.79 -14.85
C ASN A 328 5.61 5.28 -16.12
N GLY A 329 4.51 4.58 -16.47
CA GLY A 329 3.70 4.84 -17.66
C GLY A 329 4.25 4.30 -18.99
N ALA A 330 5.50 3.84 -19.06
CA ALA A 330 6.10 3.30 -20.28
C ALA A 330 5.75 1.82 -20.48
N ASP A 331 5.26 1.43 -21.67
CA ASP A 331 5.03 0.02 -22.04
C ASP A 331 6.38 -0.71 -22.25
N VAL A 332 6.73 -1.60 -21.32
CA VAL A 332 7.96 -2.41 -21.36
C VAL A 332 7.68 -3.86 -21.72
N SER A 333 6.47 -4.16 -22.23
CA SER A 333 5.99 -5.54 -22.43
C SER A 333 6.83 -6.34 -23.44
N SER A 334 7.57 -5.66 -24.32
CA SER A 334 8.50 -6.29 -25.26
C SER A 334 9.67 -7.02 -24.57
N GLY A 335 9.96 -6.68 -23.30
CA GLY A 335 10.98 -7.33 -22.49
C GLY A 335 10.48 -8.50 -21.64
N LEU A 336 9.20 -8.87 -21.74
CA LEU A 336 8.63 -9.96 -20.94
C LEU A 336 9.08 -11.33 -21.46
N LEU A 337 9.56 -12.16 -20.54
CA LEU A 337 9.81 -13.58 -20.76
C LEU A 337 8.65 -14.37 -20.17
N THR A 338 8.11 -15.32 -20.93
CA THR A 338 6.98 -16.16 -20.49
C THR A 338 7.33 -17.63 -20.53
N SER A 339 6.83 -18.38 -19.57
CA SER A 339 6.96 -19.84 -19.48
C SER A 339 5.74 -20.44 -18.77
N GLY A 340 5.78 -21.73 -18.42
CA GLY A 340 4.66 -22.41 -17.76
C GLY A 340 3.61 -22.93 -18.73
N THR A 341 2.36 -22.97 -18.27
CA THR A 341 1.21 -23.55 -18.99
C THR A 341 0.26 -22.47 -19.50
N ALA A 342 -0.65 -22.82 -20.41
CA ALA A 342 -1.58 -21.83 -20.98
C ALA A 342 -2.47 -21.14 -19.93
N SER A 343 -2.86 -21.81 -18.85
CA SER A 343 -3.69 -21.23 -17.78
C SER A 343 -2.89 -20.75 -16.56
N ASN A 344 -1.58 -21.00 -16.51
CA ASN A 344 -0.66 -20.54 -15.46
C ASN A 344 0.67 -20.20 -16.12
N VAL A 345 0.82 -18.94 -16.51
CA VAL A 345 1.97 -18.42 -17.24
C VAL A 345 2.89 -17.73 -16.26
N ASP A 346 4.11 -18.23 -16.11
CA ASP A 346 5.14 -17.55 -15.33
C ASP A 346 5.77 -16.46 -16.19
N VAL A 347 5.78 -15.24 -15.68
CA VAL A 347 6.23 -14.03 -16.37
C VAL A 347 7.40 -13.41 -15.61
N VAL A 348 8.46 -13.07 -16.33
CA VAL A 348 9.65 -12.40 -15.77
C VAL A 348 10.04 -11.20 -16.63
N PHE A 349 10.45 -10.11 -15.97
CA PHE A 349 11.04 -8.92 -16.57
C PHE A 349 12.36 -8.57 -15.87
N ASN A 350 13.48 -8.60 -16.59
CA ASN A 350 14.82 -8.32 -16.02
C ASN A 350 15.34 -6.92 -16.36
N GLY A 351 14.50 -6.03 -16.89
CA GLY A 351 14.90 -4.72 -17.41
C GLY A 351 14.80 -3.57 -16.41
N LEU A 352 14.83 -3.85 -15.10
CA LEU A 352 14.82 -2.79 -14.09
C LEU A 352 16.15 -2.02 -14.10
N ALA A 353 16.07 -0.70 -14.08
CA ALA A 353 17.20 0.18 -13.79
C ALA A 353 17.43 0.29 -12.27
N PRO A 354 18.70 0.45 -11.81
CA PRO A 354 19.01 0.77 -10.42
C PRO A 354 18.60 2.21 -10.08
N ASN A 355 18.39 2.48 -8.80
CA ASN A 355 18.18 3.82 -8.23
C ASN A 355 17.01 4.58 -8.83
N LEU A 356 15.87 3.89 -8.96
CA LEU A 356 14.65 4.45 -9.51
C LEU A 356 13.42 4.03 -8.68
N ALA A 357 12.51 4.98 -8.46
CA ALA A 357 11.17 4.67 -7.97
C ALA A 357 10.26 4.27 -9.15
N TYR A 358 9.45 3.23 -8.95
CA TYR A 358 8.54 2.67 -9.93
C TYR A 358 7.09 2.75 -9.48
N ASP A 359 6.24 3.33 -10.31
CA ASP A 359 4.80 3.03 -10.40
C ASP A 359 4.61 1.95 -11.47
N ALA A 360 4.22 0.75 -11.05
CA ALA A 360 4.09 -0.42 -11.92
C ALA A 360 2.63 -0.81 -12.14
N ARG A 361 2.29 -1.17 -13.38
CA ARG A 361 0.97 -1.70 -13.74
C ARG A 361 1.09 -2.90 -14.65
N ILE A 362 0.52 -4.02 -14.23
CA ILE A 362 0.35 -5.22 -15.04
C ILE A 362 -1.09 -5.25 -15.56
N VAL A 363 -1.28 -5.53 -16.84
CA VAL A 363 -2.61 -5.81 -17.41
C VAL A 363 -2.59 -7.21 -18.00
N LEU A 364 -3.54 -8.04 -17.57
CA LEU A 364 -3.71 -9.38 -18.11
C LEU A 364 -4.96 -9.43 -18.98
N ALA A 365 -4.93 -10.30 -19.99
CA ALA A 365 -6.12 -10.68 -20.73
C ALA A 365 -6.11 -12.18 -21.02
N ASP A 366 -7.31 -12.78 -21.11
CA ASP A 366 -7.49 -14.12 -21.64
C ASP A 366 -7.98 -14.10 -23.09
N PHE A 367 -8.13 -15.28 -23.71
CA PHE A 367 -8.66 -15.38 -25.08
C PHE A 367 -10.16 -15.09 -25.21
N SER A 368 -10.88 -14.99 -24.10
CA SER A 368 -12.29 -14.57 -24.05
C SER A 368 -12.45 -13.04 -23.98
N GLY A 369 -11.33 -12.31 -23.87
CA GLY A 369 -11.31 -10.84 -23.80
C GLY A 369 -11.54 -10.29 -22.39
N ARG A 370 -11.54 -11.13 -21.36
CA ARG A 370 -11.61 -10.68 -19.95
C ARG A 370 -10.28 -10.08 -19.55
N THR A 371 -10.30 -8.97 -18.82
CA THR A 371 -9.10 -8.21 -18.45
C THR A 371 -9.06 -7.87 -16.98
N SER A 372 -7.89 -7.99 -16.37
CA SER A 372 -7.64 -7.49 -15.02
C SER A 372 -6.40 -6.60 -15.01
N THR A 373 -6.37 -5.70 -14.03
CA THR A 373 -5.27 -4.78 -13.81
C THR A 373 -4.69 -5.03 -12.45
N ASN A 374 -3.36 -5.03 -12.36
CA ASN A 374 -2.63 -5.09 -11.11
C ASN A 374 -1.69 -3.90 -10.95
N GLU A 375 -1.88 -3.06 -9.92
CA GLU A 375 -1.09 -1.84 -9.69
C GLU A 375 -0.33 -1.91 -8.36
N PHE A 376 0.94 -1.50 -8.38
CA PHE A 376 1.79 -1.48 -7.20
C PHE A 376 2.96 -0.52 -7.41
N THR A 377 3.58 -0.10 -6.31
CA THR A 377 4.80 0.72 -6.35
C THR A 377 5.95 -0.02 -5.68
N PHE A 378 7.18 0.37 -5.98
CA PHE A 378 8.39 -0.06 -5.28
C PHE A 378 9.56 0.82 -5.75
N ASP A 379 10.74 0.67 -5.18
CA ASP A 379 11.94 1.29 -5.73
C ASP A 379 13.12 0.33 -5.79
N THR A 380 14.11 0.73 -6.58
CA THR A 380 15.38 0.01 -6.72
C THR A 380 16.56 0.82 -6.23
N PHE A 381 16.35 1.76 -5.30
CA PHE A 381 17.47 2.45 -4.69
C PHE A 381 18.38 1.45 -4.00
N GLU A 382 19.68 1.64 -4.13
CA GLU A 382 20.64 0.93 -3.30
C GLU A 382 20.94 1.80 -2.10
N GLU A 383 21.02 1.24 -0.90
CA GLU A 383 21.30 2.07 0.28
C GLU A 383 22.63 2.81 0.14
N GLY A 384 23.66 2.15 -0.40
CA GLY A 384 24.95 2.78 -0.71
C GLY A 384 24.89 3.86 -1.80
N TYR A 385 23.81 3.93 -2.59
CA TYR A 385 23.59 5.06 -3.49
C TYR A 385 23.31 6.35 -2.70
N PHE A 386 22.69 6.28 -1.52
CA PHE A 386 22.42 7.47 -0.71
C PHE A 386 23.69 8.14 -0.18
N ASP A 387 24.78 7.38 -0.05
CA ASP A 387 26.11 7.88 0.30
C ASP A 387 26.94 8.34 -0.92
N SER A 388 26.39 8.22 -2.13
CA SER A 388 27.12 8.58 -3.35
C SER A 388 27.35 10.09 -3.47
N PRO A 389 28.51 10.53 -3.97
CA PRO A 389 28.82 11.95 -4.11
C PRO A 389 27.74 12.73 -4.88
N GLY A 390 27.22 13.77 -4.24
CA GLY A 390 26.23 14.66 -4.84
C GLY A 390 24.79 14.25 -4.58
N VAL A 391 24.49 13.03 -4.12
CA VAL A 391 23.19 12.68 -3.55
C VAL A 391 23.01 13.44 -2.24
N LYS A 392 21.82 13.99 -2.03
CA LYS A 392 21.47 14.64 -0.76
C LYS A 392 20.19 14.01 -0.22
N ILE A 393 20.27 13.56 1.02
CA ILE A 393 19.11 13.16 1.82
C ILE A 393 18.86 14.24 2.85
N ILE A 394 17.60 14.62 3.02
CA ILE A 394 17.17 15.54 4.06
C ILE A 394 16.07 14.84 4.85
N GLU A 395 16.38 14.42 6.07
CA GLU A 395 15.38 13.86 7.00
C GLU A 395 14.33 14.94 7.31
N ALA A 396 13.05 14.57 7.32
CA ALA A 396 11.95 15.54 7.41
C ALA A 396 11.98 16.29 8.75
N GLU A 397 12.38 15.61 9.82
CA GLU A 397 12.57 16.12 11.17
C GLU A 397 13.85 16.96 11.34
N ASP A 398 14.73 17.02 10.32
CA ASP A 398 15.98 17.79 10.30
C ASP A 398 15.82 19.17 9.61
N TYR A 399 14.68 19.83 9.85
CA TYR A 399 14.44 21.23 9.46
C TYR A 399 15.34 22.20 10.25
N ASN A 400 15.46 23.45 9.80
CA ASN A 400 16.33 24.46 10.40
C ASN A 400 16.06 24.67 11.91
N TYR A 401 17.02 25.27 12.61
CA TYR A 401 16.93 25.56 14.05
C TYR A 401 17.53 26.93 14.39
N ASP A 402 17.26 27.43 15.59
CA ASP A 402 17.81 28.69 16.13
C ASP A 402 17.76 29.89 15.15
N GLY A 403 16.67 30.00 14.39
CA GLY A 403 16.44 31.13 13.48
C GLY A 403 17.23 31.05 12.17
N GLY A 404 17.24 29.87 11.54
CA GLY A 404 17.83 29.64 10.22
C GLY A 404 19.19 28.94 10.24
N GLN A 405 19.68 28.51 11.41
CA GLN A 405 20.85 27.63 11.48
C GLN A 405 20.54 26.25 10.89
N TYR A 406 21.58 25.61 10.38
CA TYR A 406 21.48 24.31 9.73
C TYR A 406 22.83 23.57 9.80
N GLN A 407 22.73 22.26 9.64
CA GLN A 407 23.83 21.33 9.37
C GLN A 407 23.57 20.67 8.02
N ASP A 408 24.60 20.59 7.17
CA ASP A 408 24.44 20.18 5.77
C ASP A 408 24.34 18.66 5.57
N ASP A 409 25.19 17.90 6.26
CA ASP A 409 25.21 16.43 6.25
C ASP A 409 25.35 15.94 7.70
N PRO A 410 24.30 16.12 8.53
CA PRO A 410 24.35 15.69 9.93
C PRO A 410 24.50 14.17 10.02
N PRO A 411 25.20 13.64 11.05
CA PRO A 411 25.12 12.21 11.33
C PRO A 411 23.74 11.85 11.89
N PRO A 412 23.35 10.56 11.85
CA PRO A 412 22.15 10.09 12.55
C PRO A 412 22.15 10.53 14.01
N SER A 413 21.01 11.02 14.48
CA SER A 413 20.80 11.38 15.88
C SER A 413 19.47 10.86 16.41
N GLY A 414 19.30 10.77 17.73
CA GLY A 414 18.08 10.22 18.32
C GLY A 414 18.29 9.60 19.69
N LEU A 415 17.30 8.84 20.14
CA LEU A 415 17.38 7.96 21.30
C LEU A 415 17.47 6.51 20.82
N ASN A 416 18.44 5.76 21.35
CA ASN A 416 18.52 4.33 21.13
C ASN A 416 17.48 3.55 21.96
N SER A 417 17.42 2.22 21.81
CA SER A 417 16.43 1.40 22.53
C SER A 417 16.59 1.43 24.06
N ALA A 418 17.73 1.88 24.57
CA ALA A 418 18.00 2.07 25.99
C ALA A 418 17.66 3.50 26.48
N GLY A 419 17.11 4.36 25.62
CA GLY A 419 16.83 5.76 25.91
C GLY A 419 18.08 6.63 26.01
N GLN A 420 19.21 6.17 25.47
CA GLN A 420 20.46 6.93 25.46
C GLN A 420 20.51 7.78 24.19
N GLN A 421 20.85 9.05 24.36
CA GLN A 421 21.02 9.98 23.26
C GLN A 421 22.26 9.63 22.43
N VAL A 422 22.05 9.55 21.12
CA VAL A 422 23.09 9.49 20.10
C VAL A 422 23.07 10.82 19.36
N ASN A 423 24.16 11.58 19.40
CA ASN A 423 24.30 12.86 18.70
C ASN A 423 23.23 13.93 19.06
N GLY A 424 23.35 15.15 18.52
CA GLY A 424 22.42 16.26 18.82
C GLY A 424 22.57 16.86 20.23
N ASN A 425 21.77 17.89 20.52
CA ASN A 425 21.68 18.64 21.79
C ASN A 425 22.95 18.63 22.68
N GLY A 426 24.08 19.13 22.15
CA GLY A 426 25.34 19.28 22.90
C GLY A 426 26.15 17.99 23.13
N VAL A 427 25.64 16.81 22.75
CA VAL A 427 26.34 15.52 22.83
C VAL A 427 27.22 15.28 21.59
N GLY A 428 26.85 15.85 20.44
CA GLY A 428 27.61 15.76 19.19
C GLY A 428 26.93 16.54 18.05
N PRO A 429 27.49 16.53 16.82
CA PRO A 429 26.78 17.01 15.63
C PRO A 429 25.52 16.17 15.40
N GLY A 430 24.43 16.73 14.90
CA GLY A 430 23.12 16.09 14.79
C GLY A 430 21.98 17.05 15.16
N TYR A 431 20.76 16.70 14.77
CA TYR A 431 19.57 17.55 14.92
C TYR A 431 18.66 17.16 16.09
N TYR A 432 18.90 15.99 16.70
CA TYR A 432 18.11 15.55 17.85
C TYR A 432 18.03 16.65 18.90
N ASP A 433 16.79 17.00 19.23
CA ASP A 433 16.40 17.99 20.23
C ASP A 433 17.01 19.39 20.03
N LEU A 434 17.25 19.79 18.77
CA LEU A 434 17.50 21.18 18.40
C LEU A 434 16.18 21.93 18.16
N ASN A 435 16.09 23.17 18.62
CA ASN A 435 14.84 23.92 18.62
C ASN A 435 14.73 24.87 17.42
N GLY A 436 13.62 24.80 16.70
CA GLY A 436 13.28 25.76 15.66
C GLY A 436 12.55 27.01 16.19
N ILE A 437 12.67 28.12 15.47
CA ILE A 437 11.89 29.33 15.69
C ILE A 437 10.70 29.35 14.74
N SER A 438 9.49 29.28 15.30
CA SER A 438 8.24 29.40 14.53
C SER A 438 8.20 30.72 13.74
N GLY A 439 7.81 30.63 12.46
CA GLY A 439 7.81 31.73 11.50
C GLY A 439 9.14 31.96 10.79
N ILE A 440 10.21 31.24 11.15
CA ILE A 440 11.53 31.27 10.50
C ILE A 440 11.94 29.87 10.04
N ASP A 441 11.95 28.90 10.95
CA ASP A 441 12.41 27.53 10.71
C ASP A 441 11.26 26.60 10.32
N TYR A 442 10.09 26.80 10.92
CA TYR A 442 8.86 26.10 10.64
C TYR A 442 7.64 26.99 10.89
N PHE A 443 6.47 26.54 10.46
CA PHE A 443 5.18 27.02 10.92
C PHE A 443 4.26 25.83 11.15
N ASP A 444 3.64 25.81 12.33
CA ASP A 444 2.72 24.78 12.80
C ASP A 444 1.57 25.52 13.50
N TYR A 445 0.33 25.09 13.27
CA TYR A 445 -0.85 25.71 13.87
C TYR A 445 -1.06 25.31 15.34
N SER A 446 -0.44 24.22 15.78
CA SER A 446 -0.52 23.73 17.15
C SER A 446 -0.01 24.78 18.12
N THR A 447 -0.72 24.89 19.25
CA THR A 447 -0.30 25.72 20.38
C THR A 447 0.43 24.92 21.46
N SER A 448 0.70 23.63 21.21
CA SER A 448 1.41 22.72 22.11
C SER A 448 2.48 21.93 21.38
N PHE A 449 3.55 21.60 22.09
CA PHE A 449 4.66 20.81 21.54
C PHE A 449 4.21 19.48 20.96
N GLY A 450 4.90 19.02 19.92
CA GLY A 450 4.66 17.73 19.27
C GLY A 450 3.27 17.56 18.62
N SER A 451 2.69 18.65 18.13
CA SER A 451 1.33 18.70 17.56
C SER A 451 0.30 18.11 18.53
N GLY A 452 0.42 18.48 19.82
CA GLY A 452 -0.49 18.05 20.87
C GLY A 452 -0.31 16.61 21.39
N ALA A 453 0.75 15.92 20.96
CA ALA A 453 1.17 14.63 21.52
C ALA A 453 2.68 14.65 21.82
N THR A 454 3.18 13.64 22.53
CA THR A 454 4.61 13.56 22.88
C THR A 454 5.46 13.61 21.62
N ALA A 455 6.36 14.59 21.52
CA ALA A 455 7.38 14.66 20.48
C ALA A 455 8.57 13.79 20.90
N GLU A 456 9.09 12.99 19.97
CA GLU A 456 10.14 12.01 20.26
C GLU A 456 11.52 12.42 19.71
N TYR A 457 11.59 13.41 18.82
CA TYR A 457 12.85 13.91 18.25
C TYR A 457 13.10 15.41 18.51
N ARG A 458 12.06 16.25 18.34
CA ARG A 458 12.08 17.70 18.58
C ARG A 458 11.19 18.05 19.76
N THR A 459 11.65 17.86 20.99
CA THR A 459 10.75 17.77 22.16
C THR A 459 10.08 19.09 22.55
N THR A 460 10.59 20.22 22.05
CA THR A 460 10.09 21.56 22.37
C THR A 460 9.66 22.38 21.15
N ASP A 461 9.60 21.76 19.97
CA ASP A 461 8.96 22.37 18.80
C ASP A 461 7.47 21.99 18.76
N PHE A 462 6.65 22.85 18.13
CA PHE A 462 5.24 22.53 17.89
C PHE A 462 5.05 21.43 16.84
N VAL A 463 6.01 21.27 15.92
CA VAL A 463 6.01 20.20 14.92
C VAL A 463 5.99 18.82 15.59
N GLY A 464 5.06 17.98 15.16
CA GLY A 464 5.00 16.58 15.60
C GLY A 464 6.16 15.78 15.04
N THR A 465 6.92 15.10 15.91
CA THR A 465 7.93 14.10 15.51
C THR A 465 7.73 12.80 16.28
N GLN A 466 7.89 11.65 15.61
CA GLN A 466 7.77 10.32 16.22
C GLN A 466 8.75 9.33 15.61
N ALA A 467 9.05 8.25 16.32
CA ALA A 467 9.77 7.10 15.81
C ALA A 467 8.79 6.07 15.26
N GLY A 468 8.45 6.14 13.97
CA GLY A 468 7.42 5.31 13.36
C GLY A 468 6.00 5.53 13.92
N SER A 469 5.05 4.73 13.44
CA SER A 469 3.62 4.94 13.65
C SER A 469 2.92 3.74 14.28
N THR A 470 1.93 4.00 15.15
CA THR A 470 1.01 2.98 15.69
C THR A 470 -0.34 3.06 14.97
N GLU A 471 -0.43 2.41 13.81
CA GLU A 471 -1.66 2.40 13.01
C GLU A 471 -2.56 1.19 13.27
N ILE A 472 -2.00 0.10 13.82
CA ILE A 472 -2.69 -1.16 14.07
C ILE A 472 -2.59 -1.46 15.57
N ALA A 473 -3.76 -1.65 16.21
CA ALA A 473 -3.81 -2.00 17.63
C ALA A 473 -3.08 -3.32 17.89
N ASN A 474 -2.32 -3.37 18.99
CA ASN A 474 -1.50 -4.51 19.42
C ASN A 474 -0.38 -4.94 18.46
N ALA A 475 -0.13 -4.23 17.35
CA ALA A 475 1.00 -4.50 16.46
C ALA A 475 2.32 -3.86 16.93
N GLY A 476 2.25 -2.95 17.90
CA GLY A 476 3.38 -2.10 18.30
C GLY A 476 3.64 -0.98 17.30
N VAL A 477 4.79 -0.33 17.47
CA VAL A 477 5.26 0.74 16.60
C VAL A 477 5.85 0.16 15.32
N ILE A 478 5.40 0.65 14.18
CA ILE A 478 5.88 0.22 12.86
C ILE A 478 6.64 1.40 12.24
N ASN A 479 7.91 1.19 11.93
CA ASN A 479 8.73 2.15 11.21
C ASN A 479 8.64 1.89 9.70
N ASP A 480 9.00 2.89 8.90
CA ASP A 480 9.51 2.64 7.55
C ASP A 480 10.78 1.75 7.63
N THR A 481 11.39 1.49 6.48
CA THR A 481 12.66 0.76 6.41
C THR A 481 13.76 1.52 7.16
N ILE A 482 14.18 0.98 8.30
CA ILE A 482 15.30 1.50 9.07
C ILE A 482 16.58 1.30 8.26
N ARG A 483 17.15 2.40 7.75
CA ARG A 483 18.42 2.36 7.00
C ARG A 483 19.56 1.90 7.93
N GLY A 484 20.52 1.18 7.37
CA GLY A 484 21.71 0.66 8.02
C GLY A 484 22.47 1.69 8.84
N LYS A 485 22.55 2.96 8.40
CA LYS A 485 23.19 4.04 9.20
C LYS A 485 22.52 4.27 10.57
N TYR A 486 21.21 4.07 10.69
CA TYR A 486 20.46 4.16 11.96
C TYR A 486 20.50 2.84 12.72
N ALA A 487 20.30 1.72 12.02
CA ALA A 487 20.33 0.39 12.63
C ALA A 487 21.67 0.09 13.34
N LEU A 488 22.80 0.55 12.77
CA LEU A 488 24.13 0.43 13.39
C LEU A 488 24.27 1.17 14.72
N LEU A 489 23.42 2.17 14.95
CA LEU A 489 23.40 3.00 16.16
C LEU A 489 22.20 2.67 17.06
N ASP A 490 21.44 1.63 16.73
CA ASP A 490 20.21 1.23 17.42
C ASP A 490 19.17 2.38 17.47
N LEU A 491 19.12 3.17 16.40
CA LEU A 491 18.16 4.26 16.25
C LEU A 491 16.96 3.81 15.39
N PRO A 492 15.73 4.27 15.71
CA PRO A 492 14.59 4.15 14.81
C PRO A 492 14.73 5.12 13.64
N GLU A 493 13.79 5.06 12.68
CA GLU A 493 13.58 6.17 11.76
C GLU A 493 12.57 7.13 12.34
N TYR A 494 12.97 8.39 12.43
CA TYR A 494 12.07 9.45 12.86
C TYR A 494 11.32 10.00 11.66
N GLU A 495 10.15 10.55 11.94
CA GLU A 495 9.30 11.16 10.93
C GLU A 495 8.60 12.38 11.48
N VAL A 496 8.22 13.28 10.59
CA VAL A 496 7.28 14.35 10.89
C VAL A 496 5.87 13.80 10.79
N ARG A 497 5.07 14.06 11.82
CA ARG A 497 3.67 13.65 11.92
C ARG A 497 2.78 14.83 12.25
N GLY A 498 1.47 14.57 12.19
CA GLY A 498 0.48 15.51 12.71
C GLY A 498 0.38 16.78 11.87
N THR A 499 0.75 16.69 10.59
CA THR A 499 0.79 17.81 9.65
C THR A 499 -0.61 18.33 9.34
N GLU A 500 -0.74 19.63 9.13
CA GLU A 500 -1.98 20.28 8.71
C GLU A 500 -1.79 21.12 7.44
N GLY A 501 -2.85 21.25 6.63
CA GLY A 501 -2.80 22.09 5.42
C GLY A 501 -2.47 23.55 5.74
N GLY A 502 -1.43 24.08 5.10
CA GLY A 502 -0.90 25.44 5.29
C GLY A 502 0.37 25.51 6.16
N GLU A 503 0.71 24.43 6.88
CA GLU A 503 1.96 24.34 7.65
C GLU A 503 3.18 24.20 6.72
N TRP A 504 4.37 24.51 7.24
CA TRP A 504 5.60 24.40 6.45
C TRP A 504 6.85 24.21 7.28
N LEU A 505 7.88 23.62 6.66
CA LEU A 505 9.20 23.34 7.23
C LEU A 505 10.30 23.86 6.30
N ASN A 506 11.31 24.55 6.83
CA ASN A 506 12.45 25.06 6.06
C ASN A 506 13.70 24.20 6.25
N TYR A 507 14.42 23.94 5.17
CA TYR A 507 15.65 23.15 5.12
C TYR A 507 16.72 23.92 4.36
N THR A 508 17.73 24.41 5.08
CA THR A 508 18.91 24.99 4.47
C THR A 508 19.96 23.91 4.27
N ARG A 509 20.44 23.74 3.04
CA ARG A 509 21.49 22.79 2.66
C ARG A 509 22.41 23.37 1.58
N VAL A 510 23.60 22.81 1.46
CA VAL A 510 24.56 23.10 0.39
C VAL A 510 24.46 22.02 -0.67
N PHE A 511 24.19 22.43 -1.89
CA PHE A 511 24.06 21.54 -3.04
C PHE A 511 25.27 21.66 -3.97
N SER A 512 25.67 20.52 -4.53
CA SER A 512 26.56 20.52 -5.69
C SER A 512 25.84 21.14 -6.89
N ASN A 513 26.60 21.75 -7.81
CA ASN A 513 26.01 22.30 -9.03
C ASN A 513 25.55 21.16 -9.95
N ALA A 514 24.28 20.79 -9.86
CA ALA A 514 23.69 19.68 -10.60
C ALA A 514 22.18 19.87 -10.80
N SER A 515 21.64 19.10 -11.75
CA SER A 515 20.20 18.89 -11.87
C SER A 515 19.81 17.67 -11.03
N TYR A 516 18.71 17.76 -10.31
CA TYR A 516 18.24 16.73 -9.38
C TYR A 516 16.85 16.24 -9.77
N HIS A 517 16.67 14.91 -9.74
CA HIS A 517 15.37 14.33 -9.47
C HIS A 517 15.13 14.42 -7.97
N VAL A 518 13.98 14.96 -7.58
CA VAL A 518 13.61 15.11 -6.17
C VAL A 518 12.43 14.21 -5.86
N TYR A 519 12.53 13.44 -4.78
CA TYR A 519 11.48 12.58 -4.28
C TYR A 519 11.20 12.89 -2.82
N LEU A 520 9.93 12.77 -2.42
CA LEU A 520 9.50 12.73 -1.03
C LEU A 520 9.19 11.28 -0.66
N ARG A 521 9.74 10.79 0.45
CA ARG A 521 9.35 9.53 1.09
C ARG A 521 8.32 9.84 2.18
N GLU A 522 7.10 9.36 2.00
CA GLU A 522 5.97 9.67 2.87
C GLU A 522 4.95 8.53 2.91
N ALA A 523 4.07 8.55 3.92
CA ALA A 523 2.83 7.81 3.95
C ALA A 523 1.65 8.76 4.23
N CYS A 524 0.49 8.53 3.59
CA CYS A 524 -0.63 9.46 3.64
C CYS A 524 -1.99 8.77 3.60
N ARG A 525 -2.92 9.16 4.49
CA ARG A 525 -4.28 8.59 4.55
C ARG A 525 -5.24 9.16 3.50
N ALA A 526 -4.91 10.29 2.90
CA ALA A 526 -5.73 10.90 1.85
C ALA A 526 -4.83 11.64 0.87
N ALA A 527 -5.27 11.78 -0.38
CA ALA A 527 -4.49 12.53 -1.37
C ALA A 527 -4.31 13.99 -0.93
N GLN A 528 -3.07 14.48 -0.98
CA GLN A 528 -2.72 15.85 -0.59
C GLN A 528 -1.50 16.31 -1.40
N ALA A 529 -1.42 17.58 -1.78
CA ALA A 529 -0.20 18.11 -2.39
C ALA A 529 0.79 18.55 -1.30
N VAL A 530 2.08 18.39 -1.52
CA VAL A 530 3.15 19.05 -0.75
C VAL A 530 3.98 19.87 -1.71
N TYR A 531 4.10 21.17 -1.46
CA TYR A 531 4.83 22.08 -2.34
C TYR A 531 6.28 22.18 -1.91
N LEU A 532 7.18 22.20 -2.89
CA LEU A 532 8.58 22.54 -2.68
C LEU A 532 8.82 23.94 -3.22
N ASP A 533 9.26 24.84 -2.36
CA ASP A 533 9.60 26.21 -2.72
C ASP A 533 11.05 26.54 -2.36
N ARG A 534 11.63 27.56 -3.00
CA ARG A 534 12.89 28.19 -2.60
C ARG A 534 12.60 29.47 -1.84
N VAL A 535 13.19 29.65 -0.66
CA VAL A 535 13.18 30.95 0.03
C VAL A 535 14.11 31.92 -0.73
N THR A 536 13.59 33.10 -1.08
CA THR A 536 14.26 34.06 -1.98
C THR A 536 14.84 35.28 -1.27
N ASN A 537 14.34 35.60 -0.08
CA ASN A 537 14.90 36.63 0.80
C ASN A 537 15.68 35.99 1.97
N ASP A 538 16.02 36.77 2.99
CA ASP A 538 16.82 36.30 4.13
C ASP A 538 16.11 35.16 4.89
N PRO A 539 16.66 33.92 4.87
CA PRO A 539 16.03 32.77 5.51
C PRO A 539 16.14 32.79 7.05
N THR A 540 16.85 33.77 7.63
CA THR A 540 16.95 33.95 9.09
C THR A 540 15.88 34.91 9.64
N GLN A 541 15.03 35.47 8.76
CA GLN A 541 13.99 36.41 9.13
C GLN A 541 12.59 35.79 8.97
N THR A 542 11.61 36.38 9.66
CA THR A 542 10.19 36.07 9.44
C THR A 542 9.69 36.69 8.13
N ASN A 543 8.47 36.34 7.71
CA ASN A 543 7.83 36.86 6.49
C ASN A 543 8.66 36.60 5.21
N GLN A 544 9.19 35.38 5.12
CA GLN A 544 9.97 34.95 3.98
C GLN A 544 9.16 34.92 2.69
N THR A 545 9.77 35.34 1.60
CA THR A 545 9.21 35.23 0.25
C THR A 545 9.73 33.97 -0.42
N THR A 546 8.88 33.27 -1.17
CA THR A 546 9.22 32.01 -1.80
C THR A 546 8.99 32.03 -3.32
N GLU A 547 9.73 31.18 -4.03
CA GLU A 547 9.55 30.85 -5.44
C GLU A 547 9.24 29.35 -5.56
N GLY A 548 8.14 29.00 -6.20
CA GLY A 548 7.71 27.60 -6.35
C GLY A 548 8.63 26.80 -7.28
N LEU A 549 9.06 25.63 -6.82
CA LEU A 549 9.91 24.70 -7.56
C LEU A 549 9.13 23.50 -8.11
N GLY A 550 8.01 23.14 -7.49
CA GLY A 550 7.12 22.07 -7.93
C GLY A 550 6.21 21.56 -6.81
N ALA A 551 5.48 20.50 -7.09
CA ALA A 551 4.62 19.82 -6.13
C ALA A 551 4.86 18.30 -6.12
N PHE A 552 4.87 17.73 -4.94
CA PHE A 552 4.65 16.31 -4.69
C PHE A 552 3.15 16.08 -4.63
N ASN A 553 2.58 15.44 -5.66
CA ASN A 553 1.17 15.07 -5.67
C ASN A 553 1.00 13.74 -4.92
N VAL A 554 0.95 13.80 -3.59
CA VAL A 554 0.91 12.62 -2.72
C VAL A 554 -0.46 11.93 -2.87
N PRO A 555 -0.51 10.67 -3.37
CA PRO A 555 -1.73 9.90 -3.38
C PRO A 555 -2.03 9.35 -1.97
N SER A 556 -3.24 8.80 -1.76
CA SER A 556 -3.48 8.03 -0.55
C SER A 556 -2.70 6.72 -0.60
N SER A 557 -1.92 6.45 0.45
CA SER A 557 -1.39 5.12 0.78
C SER A 557 -2.33 4.34 1.71
N ALA A 558 -3.49 4.91 2.06
CA ALA A 558 -4.51 4.43 2.98
C ALA A 558 -4.10 4.43 4.48
N MET A 559 -2.83 4.20 4.80
CA MET A 559 -2.31 4.16 6.18
C MET A 559 -1.03 5.00 6.34
N LEU A 560 -0.73 5.48 7.55
CA LEU A 560 0.51 6.23 7.86
C LEU A 560 1.75 5.35 8.05
N ILE A 561 1.67 4.07 7.72
CA ILE A 561 2.78 3.11 7.76
C ILE A 561 3.14 2.58 6.36
N ASP A 562 2.39 3.02 5.34
CA ASP A 562 2.48 2.53 3.97
C ASP A 562 3.31 3.47 3.09
N TYR A 563 4.59 3.59 3.41
CA TYR A 563 5.44 4.60 2.80
C TYR A 563 5.72 4.32 1.31
N ARG A 564 5.76 5.39 0.52
CA ARG A 564 6.12 5.39 -0.92
C ARG A 564 7.01 6.57 -1.25
N TYR A 565 7.69 6.50 -2.40
CA TYR A 565 8.26 7.69 -3.01
C TYR A 565 7.20 8.41 -3.86
N VAL A 566 7.23 9.73 -3.81
CA VAL A 566 6.46 10.62 -4.69
C VAL A 566 7.44 11.58 -5.37
N PRO A 567 7.49 11.62 -6.71
CA PRO A 567 8.38 12.53 -7.43
C PRO A 567 7.87 13.98 -7.40
N LEU A 568 8.80 14.93 -7.47
CA LEU A 568 8.49 16.33 -7.69
C LEU A 568 8.02 16.55 -9.13
N THR A 569 6.87 17.20 -9.29
CA THR A 569 6.25 17.44 -10.58
C THR A 569 5.87 18.91 -10.79
N ASP A 570 5.69 19.31 -12.05
CA ASP A 570 5.10 20.59 -12.42
C ASP A 570 3.58 20.56 -12.24
N THR A 571 2.91 21.68 -12.54
CA THR A 571 1.44 21.78 -12.44
C THR A 571 0.68 20.89 -13.43
N ASN A 572 1.36 20.30 -14.41
CA ASN A 572 0.79 19.36 -15.37
C ASN A 572 1.11 17.89 -15.01
N GLY A 573 1.81 17.65 -13.90
CA GLY A 573 2.23 16.31 -13.46
C GLY A 573 3.50 15.80 -14.13
N ASN A 574 4.24 16.61 -14.88
CA ASN A 574 5.52 16.20 -15.48
C ASN A 574 6.63 16.25 -14.43
N ALA A 575 7.55 15.28 -14.46
CA ALA A 575 8.71 15.28 -13.57
C ALA A 575 9.55 16.56 -13.72
N VAL A 576 9.93 17.17 -12.59
CA VAL A 576 10.78 18.37 -12.54
C VAL A 576 12.24 17.97 -12.34
N LEU A 577 13.12 18.53 -13.17
CA LEU A 577 14.56 18.53 -12.94
C LEU A 577 14.98 19.84 -12.27
N LEU A 578 15.37 19.76 -11.01
CA LEU A 578 15.69 20.93 -10.21
C LEU A 578 17.18 21.24 -10.28
N ASN A 579 17.54 22.42 -10.78
CA ASN A 579 18.93 22.87 -10.81
C ASN A 579 19.28 23.57 -9.50
N LEU A 580 20.15 22.95 -8.69
CA LEU A 580 20.63 23.52 -7.43
C LEU A 580 22.14 23.68 -7.46
N SER A 581 22.63 24.65 -6.70
CA SER A 581 24.06 24.87 -6.44
C SER A 581 24.22 25.75 -5.21
N GLY A 582 25.29 25.54 -4.44
CA GLY A 582 25.60 26.32 -3.25
C GLY A 582 24.53 26.18 -2.16
N THR A 583 24.51 27.13 -1.22
CA THR A 583 23.55 27.14 -0.12
C THR A 583 22.16 27.56 -0.60
N ASN A 584 21.15 26.76 -0.27
CA ASN A 584 19.75 27.00 -0.59
C ASN A 584 18.90 26.69 0.63
N THR A 585 17.92 27.56 0.92
CA THR A 585 16.85 27.26 1.86
C THR A 585 15.62 26.84 1.07
N LEU A 586 15.24 25.57 1.21
CA LEU A 586 14.06 24.98 0.59
C LEU A 586 12.94 24.92 1.62
N ARG A 587 11.70 25.16 1.20
CA ARG A 587 10.52 25.06 2.04
C ARG A 587 9.64 23.91 1.55
N LEU A 588 9.28 23.01 2.44
CA LEU A 588 8.16 22.09 2.24
C LEU A 588 6.90 22.73 2.82
N THR A 589 5.88 22.93 2.00
CA THR A 589 4.57 23.47 2.42
C THR A 589 3.48 22.42 2.24
N PHE A 590 2.78 22.06 3.32
CA PHE A 590 1.67 21.12 3.25
C PHE A 590 0.47 21.79 2.58
N GLY A 591 0.03 21.25 1.46
CA GLY A 591 -0.97 21.88 0.61
C GLY A 591 -2.39 21.82 1.18
N GLY A 592 -3.22 22.74 0.72
CA GLY A 592 -4.62 22.85 1.12
C GLY A 592 -4.85 23.77 2.31
N GLN A 593 -6.12 24.07 2.58
CA GLN A 593 -6.51 24.84 3.77
C GLN A 593 -6.48 23.95 5.01
N GLN A 594 -6.31 24.56 6.17
CA GLN A 594 -6.42 23.89 7.47
C GLN A 594 -7.87 23.40 7.69
N THR A 595 -8.13 22.14 7.37
CA THR A 595 -9.45 21.50 7.51
C THR A 595 -9.28 20.10 8.05
N ASN A 596 -10.36 19.48 8.53
CA ASN A 596 -10.27 18.09 9.02
C ASN A 596 -9.74 17.10 7.97
N ALA A 597 -9.92 17.37 6.67
CA ALA A 597 -9.43 16.52 5.59
C ALA A 597 -7.90 16.61 5.37
N THR A 598 -7.26 17.69 5.83
CA THR A 598 -5.81 17.93 5.67
C THR A 598 -5.05 17.86 7.00
N LYS A 599 -5.74 17.71 8.13
CA LYS A 599 -5.17 17.58 9.47
C LYS A 599 -4.68 16.15 9.72
N ASN A 600 -3.50 15.98 10.31
CA ASN A 600 -2.93 14.70 10.75
C ASN A 600 -2.91 13.61 9.64
N THR A 601 -2.78 14.01 8.38
CA THR A 601 -3.08 13.16 7.20
C THR A 601 -1.85 12.48 6.61
N MET A 602 -0.66 12.99 6.90
CA MET A 602 0.60 12.53 6.34
C MET A 602 1.65 12.30 7.43
N ALA A 603 2.54 11.37 7.15
CA ALA A 603 3.80 11.15 7.85
C ALA A 603 4.94 11.29 6.83
N LEU A 604 5.94 12.12 7.12
CA LEU A 604 7.06 12.40 6.22
C LEU A 604 8.34 11.84 6.80
N ASN A 605 9.05 11.05 6.01
CA ASN A 605 10.31 10.46 6.41
C ASN A 605 11.48 11.32 5.91
N TYR A 606 11.70 11.40 4.59
CA TYR A 606 12.80 12.21 4.05
C TYR A 606 12.59 12.67 2.61
N LEU A 607 13.33 13.70 2.22
CA LEU A 607 13.54 14.09 0.83
C LEU A 607 14.81 13.42 0.28
N LEU A 608 14.72 12.92 -0.94
CA LEU A 608 15.84 12.43 -1.73
C LEU A 608 16.08 13.34 -2.93
N PHE A 609 17.28 13.92 -3.00
CA PHE A 609 17.78 14.64 -4.17
C PHE A 609 18.79 13.75 -4.88
N ALA A 610 18.32 13.03 -5.88
CA ALA A 610 19.13 12.18 -6.73
C ALA A 610 19.69 13.02 -7.90
N PRO A 611 21.01 13.27 -7.98
CA PRO A 611 21.57 14.03 -9.07
C PRO A 611 21.36 13.23 -10.36
N VAL A 612 20.89 13.91 -11.40
CA VAL A 612 20.98 13.37 -12.75
C VAL A 612 22.46 13.21 -13.02
N THR A 613 22.92 11.98 -13.22
CA THR A 613 24.31 11.67 -13.55
C THR A 613 24.64 12.26 -14.91
N ALA A 614 24.92 13.55 -14.94
CA ALA A 614 25.63 14.17 -16.03
C ALA A 614 27.08 13.68 -15.89
N PRO A 615 27.65 13.01 -16.91
CA PRO A 615 29.05 12.59 -16.82
C PRO A 615 29.92 13.80 -16.44
N GLN A 616 30.86 13.60 -15.51
CA GLN A 616 31.74 14.67 -15.01
C GLN A 616 32.39 15.42 -16.18
N VAL A 617 32.70 14.66 -17.24
CA VAL A 617 33.21 15.14 -18.51
C VAL A 617 32.33 14.57 -19.61
N ALA A 618 31.76 15.44 -20.44
CA ALA A 618 31.01 15.03 -21.63
C ALA A 618 31.54 15.74 -22.88
N LEU A 619 31.46 15.05 -24.01
CA LEU A 619 31.61 15.68 -25.31
C LEU A 619 30.24 16.13 -25.80
N GLU A 620 30.14 17.38 -26.22
CA GLU A 620 28.96 17.88 -26.90
C GLU A 620 29.31 18.22 -28.35
N SER A 621 28.36 18.04 -29.25
CA SER A 621 28.54 18.22 -30.67
C SER A 621 27.42 19.04 -31.31
N SER A 622 27.72 19.67 -32.43
CA SER A 622 26.76 20.37 -33.29
C SER A 622 27.19 20.28 -34.76
N SER A 623 26.24 20.32 -35.69
CA SER A 623 26.50 20.46 -37.12
C SER A 623 26.82 21.90 -37.54
N ASP A 624 26.53 22.88 -36.69
CA ASP A 624 26.77 24.30 -36.92
C ASP A 624 27.32 24.96 -35.63
N LEU A 625 28.40 25.72 -35.76
CA LEU A 625 29.04 26.42 -34.65
C LEU A 625 28.12 27.44 -33.97
N ALA A 626 27.17 28.02 -34.72
CA ALA A 626 26.19 28.97 -34.20
C ALA A 626 24.93 28.30 -33.60
N ALA A 627 24.78 26.99 -33.73
CA ALA A 627 23.64 26.25 -33.21
C ALA A 627 23.87 25.72 -31.78
N VAL A 628 22.80 25.19 -31.17
CA VAL A 628 22.84 24.57 -29.85
C VAL A 628 23.65 23.27 -29.92
N PHE A 629 24.62 23.13 -29.01
CA PHE A 629 25.37 21.89 -28.82
C PHE A 629 24.60 20.94 -27.90
N SER A 630 24.67 19.64 -28.19
CA SER A 630 24.06 18.58 -27.41
C SER A 630 25.05 17.44 -27.17
N THR A 631 24.86 16.65 -26.10
CA THR A 631 25.73 15.51 -25.78
C THR A 631 25.91 14.59 -26.98
N ASP A 632 27.17 14.29 -27.32
CA ASP A 632 27.50 13.34 -28.38
C ASP A 632 27.55 11.93 -27.81
N ASN A 633 26.43 11.22 -27.91
CA ASN A 633 26.27 9.87 -27.35
C ASN A 633 27.19 8.82 -28.01
N ALA A 634 27.86 9.15 -29.12
CA ALA A 634 28.87 8.29 -29.74
C ALA A 634 30.27 8.44 -29.11
N ALA A 635 30.45 9.39 -28.18
CA ALA A 635 31.73 9.65 -27.54
C ALA A 635 31.99 8.70 -26.36
N ALA A 636 33.17 8.06 -26.35
CA ALA A 636 33.70 7.30 -25.23
C ALA A 636 34.69 8.18 -24.45
N VAL A 637 34.41 8.42 -23.17
CA VAL A 637 35.24 9.25 -22.28
C VAL A 637 36.09 8.36 -21.38
N ASP A 638 37.41 8.54 -21.43
CA ASP A 638 38.38 7.91 -20.54
C ASP A 638 38.94 8.98 -19.59
N THR A 639 38.39 9.04 -18.39
CA THR A 639 38.75 10.04 -17.38
C THR A 639 40.11 9.81 -16.76
N ALA A 640 40.59 8.57 -16.70
CA ALA A 640 41.89 8.21 -16.15
C ALA A 640 43.03 8.70 -17.05
N ASN A 641 42.87 8.53 -18.37
CA ASN A 641 43.86 8.97 -19.36
C ASN A 641 43.58 10.37 -19.91
N LYS A 642 42.50 11.03 -19.45
CA LYS A 642 42.00 12.32 -19.94
C LYS A 642 41.85 12.37 -21.47
N THR A 643 41.15 11.37 -22.03
CA THR A 643 40.86 11.32 -23.46
C THR A 643 39.39 11.07 -23.76
N ILE A 644 38.94 11.52 -24.93
CA ILE A 644 37.59 11.30 -25.46
C ILE A 644 37.74 10.77 -26.89
N SER A 645 37.12 9.65 -27.21
CA SER A 645 37.12 9.05 -28.55
C SER A 645 35.73 9.09 -29.17
N VAL A 646 35.60 9.55 -30.41
CA VAL A 646 34.32 9.57 -31.14
C VAL A 646 34.51 9.08 -32.58
N PRO A 647 33.61 8.24 -33.12
CA PRO A 647 33.64 7.87 -34.54
C PRO A 647 33.46 9.10 -35.45
N PRO A 648 34.27 9.28 -36.51
CA PRO A 648 34.02 10.28 -37.53
C PRO A 648 32.70 9.98 -38.24
N ASN A 649 31.85 10.99 -38.44
CA ASN A 649 30.54 10.82 -39.09
C ASN A 649 30.53 11.25 -40.57
N GLY A 650 31.70 11.57 -41.15
CA GLY A 650 31.83 11.97 -42.56
C GLY A 650 31.35 13.39 -42.91
N ASN A 651 30.73 14.10 -41.96
CA ASN A 651 30.27 15.48 -42.11
C ASN A 651 31.09 16.44 -41.22
N VAL A 652 31.04 17.74 -41.51
CA VAL A 652 31.61 18.75 -40.60
C VAL A 652 30.81 18.73 -39.30
N ARG A 653 31.51 18.59 -38.17
CA ARG A 653 30.93 18.58 -36.82
C ARG A 653 31.81 19.41 -35.90
N PHE A 654 31.19 20.25 -35.09
CA PHE A 654 31.84 21.06 -34.07
C PHE A 654 31.71 20.34 -32.74
N TYR A 655 32.76 20.38 -31.93
CA TYR A 655 32.80 19.73 -30.63
C TYR A 655 33.15 20.73 -29.53
N ARG A 656 32.56 20.54 -28.35
CA ARG A 656 33.01 21.20 -27.11
C ARG A 656 33.02 20.20 -25.96
N ILE A 657 33.91 20.41 -25.01
CA ILE A 657 33.97 19.62 -23.78
C ILE A 657 33.18 20.32 -22.69
N ARG A 658 32.29 19.59 -22.02
CA ARG A 658 31.53 20.07 -20.86
C ARG A 658 32.11 19.42 -19.61
N ALA A 659 32.36 20.24 -18.59
CA ALA A 659 32.67 19.78 -17.24
C ALA A 659 31.48 20.12 -16.34
N SER A 660 31.00 19.17 -15.53
CA SER A 660 29.92 19.44 -14.57
C SER A 660 30.41 20.07 -13.26
N ALA A 661 31.72 20.05 -13.00
CA ALA A 661 32.35 20.68 -11.84
C ALA A 661 33.66 21.41 -12.22
N PRO A 662 34.07 22.46 -11.49
CA PRO A 662 35.36 23.12 -11.70
C PRO A 662 36.57 22.18 -11.51
N PRO A 663 37.72 22.43 -12.16
CA PRO A 663 37.99 23.52 -13.11
C PRO A 663 37.37 23.28 -14.50
N ALA A 664 37.23 24.35 -15.28
CA ALA A 664 36.85 24.24 -16.69
C ALA A 664 37.90 23.41 -17.45
N LEU A 665 37.45 22.45 -18.26
CA LEU A 665 38.32 21.58 -19.03
C LEU A 665 38.61 22.18 -20.41
N THR A 666 39.81 21.94 -20.91
CA THR A 666 40.22 22.38 -22.25
C THR A 666 40.65 21.19 -23.08
N ILE A 667 40.16 21.09 -24.32
CA ILE A 667 40.70 20.14 -25.31
C ILE A 667 42.10 20.62 -25.70
N THR A 668 43.12 19.82 -25.41
CA THR A 668 44.53 20.16 -25.63
C THR A 668 45.09 19.58 -26.91
N ASN A 669 44.52 18.48 -27.40
CA ASN A 669 44.98 17.83 -28.62
C ASN A 669 43.81 17.10 -29.30
N VAL A 670 43.84 17.04 -30.63
CA VAL A 670 42.88 16.31 -31.45
C VAL A 670 43.65 15.51 -32.48
N ARG A 671 43.45 14.19 -32.52
CA ARG A 671 44.14 13.29 -33.47
C ARG A 671 43.20 12.19 -33.95
N ILE A 672 43.50 11.58 -35.09
CA ILE A 672 42.81 10.38 -35.56
C ILE A 672 43.62 9.16 -35.11
N VAL A 673 42.97 8.19 -34.46
CA VAL A 673 43.57 6.92 -34.05
C VAL A 673 42.66 5.78 -34.51
N GLY A 674 43.15 4.97 -35.44
CA GLY A 674 42.32 3.95 -36.10
C GLY A 674 41.12 4.59 -36.79
N ALA A 675 39.91 4.11 -36.44
CA ALA A 675 38.65 4.61 -36.98
C ALA A 675 38.02 5.73 -36.13
N ASN A 676 38.72 6.30 -35.14
CA ASN A 676 38.16 7.27 -34.20
C ASN A 676 38.91 8.61 -34.20
N LEU A 677 38.19 9.70 -33.98
CA LEU A 677 38.74 10.97 -33.54
C LEU A 677 38.97 10.90 -32.03
N VAL A 678 40.22 11.11 -31.59
CA VAL A 678 40.63 11.10 -30.18
C VAL A 678 41.05 12.49 -29.75
N MET A 679 40.37 13.03 -28.75
CA MET A 679 40.63 14.32 -28.12
C MET A 679 41.29 14.09 -26.76
N SER A 680 42.43 14.72 -26.50
CA SER A 680 42.99 14.81 -25.14
C SER A 680 42.51 16.09 -24.49
N TYR A 681 42.27 16.07 -23.18
CA TYR A 681 41.87 17.24 -22.41
C TYR A 681 42.67 17.37 -21.12
N GLN A 682 42.63 18.53 -20.47
CA GLN A 682 43.27 18.73 -19.16
C GLN A 682 42.38 19.45 -18.17
#